data_AF-A0A9D1RB57-F1
#
_entry.id   AF-A0A9D1RB57-F1
#
_cell.length_a   1.000
_cell.length_b   1.000
_cell.length_c   1.000
_cell.angle_alpha   90.00
_cell.angle_beta   90.00
_cell.angle_gamma   90.00
#
_symmetry.space_group_name_H-M   'P 1'
#
loop_
_entity.id
_entity.type
_entity.pdbx_description
1 polymer ?
#
loop_
_entity_poly.entity_id
_entity_poly.type
_entity_poly.pdbx_seq_one_letter_code
_entity_poly.pdbx_strand_id
1 'polypeptide(L)'
;MKAIKKIAGAINSRTGSFMFFALAAAAFTFFYSSDWAYGWIAELYPLGEGFITLMLCLTGICAGVSLISLLINAFNMKGKAAKAFGVIHILFAVISVIAFIYTFVLLFGIDQGFSAAGFSRGFSSLMPNIGYLGAALAIALVIAVAQTSKRAVKAVIACVIIAALVISPTAFSGISGANAGTLPQITLESEELMDGAKIIYESLKKGEKADAANLLTDGEECWTAQDPDGMPEEGFPDITGSYVEIQLNGEKTFNTAIIEEIGNEAQYFRLMALIDGEWTLLYQSEKIQQQRLCSFDAVTTDRIRLCIDKFRSTETPVKIRSIKLYNEPKRDAGDFEVTAYQRLDGDVPTEILARGDEYVANYARFYDVYSTIIVFGAVHWDENGNMGFGDGGEEQFAREIEALKEIISRRSNPEHEVKLVITALADGTWGDEHNGVNTYMSAYWESIADKIADFTAKYGFDGVDIDWEYPQSAADWECYDNFIARLDDRLHQTDPNAILTAALSSSALGMSRETLERLDQIQFMAYDGNDEDGYQSSLQQAQEGIQAFIDNGADISKINIGIAAYGRPVDLAPYWATWRDLDEANYWDNKYYNVHDLDQVYEGTFCSPALAGDKTAYALFAGCGGVMVFRVGCDKTMDDPNSVACGIENALNRYFTEW
;
A
#
# COMPACT_ATOMS: atom_id res chain seq x y z
N MET A 1 -19.48 -57.43 -8.21
CA MET A 1 -19.57 -57.55 -6.73
C MET A 1 -18.21 -57.57 -6.00
N LYS A 2 -17.22 -58.42 -6.36
CA LYS A 2 -15.91 -58.44 -5.66
C LYS A 2 -15.12 -57.13 -5.79
N ALA A 3 -15.09 -56.53 -6.98
CA ALA A 3 -14.44 -55.23 -7.21
C ALA A 3 -15.08 -54.10 -6.39
N ILE A 4 -16.41 -54.00 -6.39
CA ILE A 4 -17.16 -53.00 -5.62
C ILE A 4 -16.89 -53.13 -4.11
N LYS A 5 -16.85 -54.36 -3.58
CA LYS A 5 -16.49 -54.58 -2.16
C LYS A 5 -15.04 -54.18 -1.85
N LYS A 6 -14.11 -54.40 -2.79
CA LYS A 6 -12.70 -54.00 -2.64
C LYS A 6 -12.57 -52.47 -2.63
N ILE A 7 -13.27 -51.77 -3.53
CA ILE A 7 -13.31 -50.30 -3.60
C ILE A 7 -13.94 -49.72 -2.33
N ALA A 8 -15.11 -50.21 -1.93
CA ALA A 8 -15.80 -49.80 -0.70
C ALA A 8 -14.93 -50.03 0.55
N GLY A 9 -14.16 -51.12 0.58
CA GLY A 9 -13.22 -51.42 1.65
C GLY A 9 -12.00 -50.49 1.65
N ALA A 10 -11.50 -50.10 0.48
CA ALA A 10 -10.42 -49.12 0.36
C ALA A 10 -10.86 -47.72 0.79
N ILE A 11 -12.06 -47.28 0.38
CA ILE A 11 -12.63 -45.98 0.76
C ILE A 11 -12.81 -45.88 2.28
N ASN A 12 -13.36 -46.93 2.89
CA ASN A 12 -13.57 -46.99 4.34
C ASN A 12 -12.33 -47.44 5.13
N SER A 13 -11.17 -47.61 4.50
CA SER A 13 -9.94 -47.89 5.22
C SER A 13 -9.47 -46.64 5.96
N ARG A 14 -8.61 -46.80 6.96
CA ARG A 14 -8.02 -45.67 7.68
C ARG A 14 -7.31 -44.68 6.75
N THR A 15 -6.55 -45.19 5.78
CA THR A 15 -5.90 -44.39 4.73
C THR A 15 -6.91 -43.74 3.80
N GLY A 16 -7.94 -44.48 3.39
CA GLY A 16 -9.02 -43.96 2.55
C GLY A 16 -9.77 -42.79 3.22
N SER A 17 -10.22 -42.97 4.46
CA SER A 17 -10.91 -41.93 5.23
C SER A 17 -10.05 -40.68 5.42
N PHE A 18 -8.74 -40.82 5.61
CA PHE A 18 -7.83 -39.68 5.65
C PHE A 18 -7.75 -38.96 4.30
N MET A 19 -7.58 -39.69 3.19
CA MET A 19 -7.52 -39.09 1.85
C MET A 19 -8.80 -38.31 1.52
N PHE A 20 -9.98 -38.86 1.82
CA PHE A 20 -11.25 -38.16 1.57
C PHE A 20 -11.51 -37.00 2.53
N PHE A 21 -11.02 -37.08 3.77
CA PHE A 21 -10.96 -35.94 4.67
C PHE A 21 -10.09 -34.83 4.08
N ALA A 22 -8.91 -35.16 3.58
CA ALA A 22 -7.99 -34.19 3.00
C ALA A 22 -8.58 -33.49 1.78
N LEU A 23 -9.20 -34.24 0.87
CA LEU A 23 -9.89 -33.69 -0.29
C LEU A 23 -11.06 -32.77 0.12
N ALA A 24 -11.86 -33.17 1.10
CA ALA A 24 -12.98 -32.35 1.58
C ALA A 24 -12.52 -31.08 2.30
N ALA A 25 -11.49 -31.17 3.14
CA ALA A 25 -10.91 -30.04 3.84
C ALA A 25 -10.25 -29.05 2.86
N ALA A 26 -9.56 -29.56 1.84
CA ALA A 26 -9.02 -28.74 0.76
C ALA A 26 -10.15 -28.07 -0.03
N ALA A 27 -11.20 -28.80 -0.41
CA ALA A 27 -12.36 -28.23 -1.11
C ALA A 27 -13.05 -27.12 -0.29
N PHE A 28 -13.23 -27.33 1.01
CA PHE A 28 -13.76 -26.31 1.92
C PHE A 28 -12.85 -25.07 1.95
N THR A 29 -11.54 -25.26 2.08
CA THR A 29 -10.57 -24.17 2.17
C THR A 29 -10.48 -23.40 0.85
N PHE A 30 -10.45 -24.09 -0.29
CA PHE A 30 -10.44 -23.47 -1.61
C PHE A 30 -11.68 -22.63 -1.82
N PHE A 31 -12.86 -23.19 -1.52
CA PHE A 31 -14.12 -22.47 -1.64
C PHE A 31 -14.18 -21.25 -0.71
N TYR A 32 -13.74 -21.39 0.55
CA TYR A 32 -13.67 -20.29 1.52
C TYR A 32 -12.69 -19.19 1.12
N SER A 33 -11.57 -19.58 0.48
CA SER A 33 -10.51 -18.63 0.09
C SER A 33 -10.77 -17.96 -1.26
N SER A 34 -11.84 -18.31 -1.97
CA SER A 34 -12.11 -17.79 -3.31
C SER A 34 -13.59 -17.64 -3.60
N ASP A 35 -14.39 -17.19 -2.62
CA ASP A 35 -15.82 -16.96 -2.80
C ASP A 35 -16.15 -16.06 -4.01
N TRP A 36 -15.28 -15.08 -4.30
CA TRP A 36 -15.28 -14.25 -5.52
C TRP A 36 -15.33 -15.06 -6.82
N ALA A 37 -14.66 -16.22 -6.89
CA ALA A 37 -14.61 -17.05 -8.11
C ALA A 37 -15.95 -17.71 -8.44
N TYR A 38 -16.91 -17.67 -7.50
CA TYR A 38 -18.21 -18.32 -7.60
C TYR A 38 -19.38 -17.33 -7.70
N GLY A 39 -19.11 -16.01 -7.70
CA GLY A 39 -20.14 -14.96 -7.74
C GLY A 39 -21.13 -15.13 -8.90
N TRP A 40 -20.62 -15.37 -10.11
CA TRP A 40 -21.46 -15.58 -11.30
C TRP A 40 -22.36 -16.83 -11.21
N ILE A 41 -21.96 -17.85 -10.43
CA ILE A 41 -22.81 -19.04 -10.18
C ILE A 41 -23.89 -18.72 -9.17
N ALA A 42 -23.57 -17.93 -8.14
CA ALA A 42 -24.55 -17.49 -7.14
C ALA A 42 -25.68 -16.70 -7.82
N GLU A 43 -25.38 -15.86 -8.82
CA GLU A 43 -26.36 -15.13 -9.62
C GLU A 43 -27.29 -16.04 -10.45
N LEU A 44 -26.79 -17.19 -10.90
CA LEU A 44 -27.55 -18.17 -11.69
C LEU A 44 -28.30 -19.21 -10.82
N TYR A 45 -27.99 -19.29 -9.52
CA TYR A 45 -28.55 -20.28 -8.62
C TYR A 45 -29.82 -19.77 -7.94
N PRO A 46 -30.89 -20.57 -7.80
CA PRO A 46 -32.14 -20.12 -7.18
C PRO A 46 -32.05 -19.59 -5.74
N LEU A 47 -30.93 -19.88 -5.05
CA LEU A 47 -30.67 -19.42 -3.68
C LEU A 47 -29.84 -18.13 -3.61
N GLY A 48 -29.41 -17.55 -4.74
CA GLY A 48 -28.52 -16.37 -4.74
C GLY A 48 -27.24 -16.63 -3.94
N GLU A 49 -26.88 -15.70 -3.07
CA GLU A 49 -25.76 -15.83 -2.11
C GLU A 49 -25.89 -17.05 -1.17
N GLY A 50 -27.11 -17.58 -0.97
CA GLY A 50 -27.34 -18.82 -0.24
C GLY A 50 -26.64 -20.04 -0.85
N PHE A 51 -26.22 -19.97 -2.12
CA PHE A 51 -25.38 -20.99 -2.75
C PHE A 51 -24.03 -21.15 -2.07
N ILE A 52 -23.37 -20.04 -1.72
CA ILE A 52 -22.04 -20.05 -1.07
C ILE A 52 -22.16 -20.73 0.30
N THR A 53 -23.16 -20.34 1.08
CA THR A 53 -23.45 -20.95 2.38
C THR A 53 -23.73 -22.45 2.26
N LEU A 54 -24.51 -22.86 1.26
CA LEU A 54 -24.82 -24.28 1.00
C LEU A 54 -23.56 -25.08 0.66
N MET A 55 -22.67 -24.56 -0.17
CA MET A 55 -21.43 -25.22 -0.60
C MET A 55 -20.42 -25.34 0.54
N LEU A 56 -20.29 -24.32 1.39
CA LEU A 56 -19.51 -24.39 2.63
C LEU A 56 -20.06 -25.46 3.57
N CYS A 57 -21.39 -25.52 3.75
CA CYS A 57 -22.02 -26.56 4.55
C CYS A 57 -21.76 -27.96 3.98
N LEU A 58 -21.88 -28.13 2.66
CA LEU A 58 -21.69 -29.41 1.99
C LEU A 58 -20.25 -29.92 2.15
N THR A 59 -19.26 -29.07 1.86
CA THR A 59 -17.83 -29.42 1.98
C THR A 59 -17.43 -29.65 3.44
N GLY A 60 -17.98 -28.86 4.38
CA GLY A 60 -17.81 -29.07 5.82
C GLY A 60 -18.40 -30.39 6.32
N ILE A 61 -19.61 -30.76 5.86
CA ILE A 61 -20.22 -32.06 6.18
C ILE A 61 -19.40 -33.21 5.59
N CYS A 62 -18.91 -33.09 4.35
CA CYS A 62 -18.00 -34.05 3.73
C CYS A 62 -16.76 -34.29 4.61
N ALA A 63 -16.11 -33.21 5.06
CA ALA A 63 -14.95 -33.29 5.95
C ALA A 63 -15.31 -33.96 7.28
N GLY A 64 -16.43 -33.56 7.92
CA GLY A 64 -16.91 -34.16 9.16
C GLY A 64 -17.19 -35.65 9.05
N VAL A 65 -17.87 -36.09 7.98
CA VAL A 65 -18.19 -37.50 7.74
C VAL A 65 -16.91 -38.33 7.52
N SER A 66 -15.95 -37.82 6.75
CA SER A 66 -14.67 -38.50 6.55
C SER A 66 -13.80 -38.54 7.82
N LEU A 67 -13.84 -37.50 8.64
CA LEU A 67 -13.18 -37.49 9.95
C LEU A 67 -13.80 -38.51 10.92
N ILE A 68 -15.14 -38.59 10.99
CA ILE A 68 -15.82 -39.61 11.81
C ILE A 68 -15.48 -41.02 11.32
N SER A 69 -15.43 -41.23 10.00
CA SER A 69 -15.00 -42.50 9.41
C SER A 69 -13.56 -42.84 9.80
N LEU A 70 -12.66 -41.85 9.78
CA LEU A 70 -11.28 -42.00 10.21
C LEU A 70 -11.19 -42.38 11.69
N LEU A 71 -11.98 -41.75 12.56
CA LEU A 71 -12.05 -42.05 14.00
C LEU A 71 -12.59 -43.47 14.26
N ILE A 72 -13.69 -43.86 13.61
CA ILE A 72 -14.26 -45.22 13.72
C ILE A 72 -13.20 -46.28 13.43
N ASN A 73 -12.40 -46.06 12.38
CA ASN A 73 -11.32 -46.96 12.00
C ASN A 73 -10.13 -46.89 12.96
N ALA A 74 -9.68 -45.70 13.35
CA ALA A 74 -8.53 -45.51 14.24
C ALA A 74 -8.78 -46.10 15.64
N PHE A 75 -10.03 -46.07 16.12
CA PHE A 75 -10.43 -46.61 17.42
C PHE A 75 -11.05 -48.03 17.34
N ASN A 76 -11.02 -48.69 16.18
CA ASN A 76 -11.55 -50.04 15.98
C ASN A 76 -13.01 -50.21 16.44
N MET A 77 -13.85 -49.20 16.22
CA MET A 77 -15.27 -49.23 16.62
C MET A 77 -16.03 -50.22 15.72
N LYS A 78 -16.66 -51.24 16.33
CA LYS A 78 -17.38 -52.31 15.61
C LYS A 78 -18.87 -52.29 15.96
N GLY A 79 -19.73 -52.61 15.01
CA GLY A 79 -21.18 -52.73 15.24
C GLY A 79 -22.01 -52.53 13.97
N LYS A 80 -23.34 -52.69 14.09
CA LYS A 80 -24.28 -52.39 12.98
C LYS A 80 -24.22 -50.91 12.57
N ALA A 81 -24.08 -50.01 13.54
CA ALA A 81 -23.97 -48.57 13.30
C ALA A 81 -22.70 -48.21 12.49
N ALA A 82 -21.53 -48.75 12.85
CA ALA A 82 -20.28 -48.51 12.11
C ALA A 82 -20.35 -49.03 10.66
N LYS A 83 -21.02 -50.17 10.43
CA LYS A 83 -21.24 -50.70 9.08
C LYS A 83 -22.20 -49.84 8.25
N ALA A 84 -23.27 -49.34 8.87
CA ALA A 84 -24.20 -48.41 8.21
C ALA A 84 -23.52 -47.08 7.87
N PHE A 85 -22.69 -46.56 8.77
CA PHE A 85 -21.92 -45.34 8.54
C PHE A 85 -20.92 -45.48 7.39
N GLY A 86 -20.32 -46.67 7.19
CA GLY A 86 -19.45 -46.93 6.05
C GLY A 86 -20.14 -46.77 4.68
N VAL A 87 -21.47 -46.92 4.60
CA VAL A 87 -22.23 -46.63 3.36
C VAL A 87 -22.40 -45.12 3.18
N ILE A 88 -22.70 -44.40 4.27
CA ILE A 88 -22.80 -42.93 4.27
C ILE A 88 -21.46 -42.32 3.84
N HIS A 89 -20.34 -42.78 4.42
CA HIS A 89 -19.02 -42.28 4.09
C HIS A 89 -18.65 -42.46 2.61
N ILE A 90 -19.06 -43.56 1.96
CA ILE A 90 -18.81 -43.75 0.52
C ILE A 90 -19.52 -42.68 -0.31
N LEU A 91 -20.75 -42.32 0.04
CA LEU A 91 -21.50 -41.27 -0.66
C LEU A 91 -20.76 -39.92 -0.55
N PHE A 92 -20.39 -39.53 0.67
CA PHE A 92 -19.70 -38.27 0.92
C PHE A 92 -18.28 -38.24 0.34
N ALA A 93 -17.57 -39.38 0.29
CA ALA A 93 -16.26 -39.49 -0.35
C ALA A 93 -16.30 -39.15 -1.84
N VAL A 94 -17.36 -39.59 -2.55
CA VAL A 94 -17.55 -39.23 -3.97
C VAL A 94 -17.81 -37.73 -4.11
N ILE A 95 -18.64 -37.15 -3.24
CA ILE A 95 -18.92 -35.71 -3.23
C ILE A 95 -17.64 -34.92 -2.95
N SER A 96 -16.78 -35.37 -2.02
CA SER A 96 -15.51 -34.71 -1.71
C SER A 96 -14.58 -34.62 -2.92
N VAL A 97 -14.52 -35.66 -3.76
CA VAL A 97 -13.70 -35.66 -4.98
C VAL A 97 -14.25 -34.65 -5.99
N ILE A 98 -15.56 -34.64 -6.20
CA ILE A 98 -16.22 -33.72 -7.13
C ILE A 98 -16.01 -32.27 -6.66
N ALA A 99 -16.26 -31.99 -5.39
CA ALA A 99 -16.09 -30.67 -4.80
C ALA A 99 -14.63 -30.20 -4.88
N PHE A 100 -13.67 -31.08 -4.59
CA PHE A 100 -12.25 -30.74 -4.71
C PHE A 100 -11.85 -30.37 -6.15
N ILE A 101 -12.22 -31.20 -7.13
CA ILE A 101 -11.88 -30.92 -8.53
C ILE A 101 -12.52 -29.60 -8.98
N TYR A 102 -13.79 -29.41 -8.65
CA TYR A 102 -14.53 -28.21 -9.03
C TYR A 102 -13.92 -26.94 -8.43
N THR A 103 -13.66 -26.95 -7.13
CA THR A 103 -13.08 -25.79 -6.42
C THR A 103 -11.64 -25.51 -6.84
N PHE A 104 -10.86 -26.55 -7.12
CA PHE A 104 -9.50 -26.43 -7.64
C PHE A 104 -9.47 -25.80 -9.04
N VAL A 105 -10.36 -26.23 -9.93
CA VAL A 105 -10.44 -25.69 -11.29
C VAL A 105 -10.72 -24.19 -11.27
N LEU A 106 -11.70 -23.76 -10.45
CA LEU A 106 -12.11 -22.35 -10.39
C LEU A 106 -11.10 -21.47 -9.65
N LEU A 107 -10.56 -21.94 -8.51
CA LEU A 107 -9.56 -21.19 -7.73
C LEU A 107 -8.33 -20.83 -8.60
N PHE A 108 -7.89 -21.75 -9.44
CA PHE A 108 -6.70 -21.57 -10.29
C PHE A 108 -7.01 -21.12 -11.72
N GLY A 109 -8.28 -20.76 -12.01
CA GLY A 109 -8.72 -20.27 -13.32
C GLY A 109 -8.53 -21.26 -14.47
N ILE A 110 -8.50 -22.57 -14.18
CA ILE A 110 -8.24 -23.63 -15.16
C ILE A 110 -9.39 -23.74 -16.16
N ASP A 111 -10.60 -23.34 -15.77
CA ASP A 111 -11.77 -23.25 -16.66
C ASP A 111 -11.56 -22.26 -17.82
N GLN A 112 -10.67 -21.28 -17.65
CA GLN A 112 -10.28 -20.30 -18.67
C GLN A 112 -8.96 -20.66 -19.38
N GLY A 113 -8.33 -21.78 -18.99
CA GLY A 113 -7.05 -22.25 -19.54
C GLY A 113 -5.92 -22.25 -18.51
N PHE A 114 -4.84 -23.00 -18.81
CA PHE A 114 -3.67 -23.06 -17.94
C PHE A 114 -2.81 -21.81 -18.13
N SER A 115 -2.71 -20.96 -17.11
CA SER A 115 -1.88 -19.74 -17.13
C SER A 115 -1.15 -19.54 -15.82
N ALA A 116 0.07 -18.98 -15.88
CA ALA A 116 0.83 -18.62 -14.67
C ALA A 116 0.07 -17.61 -13.79
N ALA A 117 -0.65 -16.66 -14.41
CA ALA A 117 -1.49 -15.69 -13.72
C ALA A 117 -2.65 -16.35 -12.95
N GLY A 118 -3.32 -17.36 -13.53
CA GLY A 118 -4.35 -18.14 -12.85
C GLY A 118 -3.81 -18.87 -11.62
N PHE A 119 -2.62 -19.47 -11.74
CA PHE A 119 -1.96 -20.11 -10.62
C PHE A 119 -1.54 -19.13 -9.53
N SER A 120 -0.93 -18.00 -9.91
CA SER A 120 -0.52 -16.94 -8.97
C SER A 120 -1.69 -16.42 -8.15
N ARG A 121 -2.78 -16.01 -8.82
CA ARG A 121 -4.02 -15.54 -8.14
C ARG A 121 -4.60 -16.58 -7.18
N GLY A 122 -4.65 -17.84 -7.60
CA GLY A 122 -5.15 -18.93 -6.76
C GLY A 122 -4.27 -19.18 -5.52
N PHE A 123 -2.95 -19.10 -5.66
CA PHE A 123 -2.03 -19.22 -4.52
C PHE A 123 -2.12 -18.03 -3.57
N SER A 124 -2.15 -16.80 -4.09
CA SER A 124 -2.33 -15.59 -3.27
C SER A 124 -3.63 -15.63 -2.48
N SER A 125 -4.73 -16.07 -3.11
CA SER A 125 -6.04 -16.21 -2.45
C SER A 125 -6.02 -17.29 -1.34
N LEU A 126 -5.28 -18.39 -1.55
CA LEU A 126 -5.18 -19.49 -0.58
C LEU A 126 -4.25 -19.18 0.60
N MET A 127 -3.26 -18.30 0.40
CA MET A 127 -2.19 -18.03 1.36
C MET A 127 -2.67 -17.72 2.79
N PRO A 128 -3.70 -16.89 3.01
CA PRO A 128 -4.18 -16.56 4.35
C PRO A 128 -4.73 -17.79 5.12
N ASN A 129 -5.24 -18.79 4.38
CA ASN A 129 -5.97 -19.92 4.96
C ASN A 129 -5.19 -21.24 4.92
N ILE A 130 -4.04 -21.29 4.25
CA ILE A 130 -3.26 -22.52 4.06
C ILE A 130 -2.76 -23.12 5.38
N GLY A 131 -2.51 -22.28 6.39
CA GLY A 131 -2.12 -22.69 7.75
C GLY A 131 -3.21 -23.53 8.44
N TYR A 132 -4.48 -23.11 8.34
CA TYR A 132 -5.62 -23.85 8.92
C TYR A 132 -5.81 -25.21 8.25
N LEU A 133 -5.69 -25.26 6.92
CA LEU A 133 -5.72 -26.53 6.17
C LEU A 133 -4.57 -27.44 6.59
N GLY A 134 -3.34 -26.91 6.67
CA GLY A 134 -2.16 -27.64 7.11
C GLY A 134 -2.33 -28.25 8.51
N ALA A 135 -2.87 -27.48 9.46
CA ALA A 135 -3.14 -27.95 10.81
C ALA A 135 -4.22 -29.06 10.86
N ALA A 136 -5.32 -28.88 10.13
CA ALA A 136 -6.38 -29.88 10.04
C ALA A 136 -5.85 -31.21 9.46
N LEU A 137 -5.04 -31.14 8.40
CA LEU A 137 -4.40 -32.30 7.78
C LEU A 137 -3.39 -32.96 8.72
N ALA A 138 -2.58 -32.19 9.43
CA ALA A 138 -1.61 -32.72 10.39
C ALA A 138 -2.29 -33.51 11.52
N ILE A 139 -3.36 -32.95 12.11
CA ILE A 139 -4.14 -33.62 13.16
C ILE A 139 -4.74 -34.92 12.64
N ALA A 140 -5.37 -34.88 11.45
CA ALA A 140 -5.97 -36.07 10.85
C ALA A 140 -4.92 -37.12 10.46
N LEU A 141 -3.74 -36.72 9.99
CA LEU A 141 -2.66 -37.62 9.61
C LEU A 141 -2.13 -38.38 10.84
N VAL A 142 -1.99 -37.71 11.98
CA VAL A 142 -1.65 -38.37 13.25
C VAL A 142 -2.68 -39.45 13.61
N ILE A 143 -3.97 -39.13 13.46
CA ILE A 143 -5.06 -40.09 13.67
C ILE A 143 -5.03 -41.22 12.63
N ALA A 144 -4.48 -41.01 11.44
CA ALA A 144 -4.34 -42.03 10.41
C ALA A 144 -3.13 -42.97 10.61
N VAL A 145 -2.03 -42.47 11.18
CA VAL A 145 -0.76 -43.21 11.28
C VAL A 145 -0.52 -43.82 12.67
N ALA A 146 -1.12 -43.28 13.74
CA ALA A 146 -0.86 -43.75 15.11
C ALA A 146 -1.17 -45.25 15.32
N GLN A 147 -0.22 -46.02 15.84
CA GLN A 147 -0.39 -47.48 16.01
C GLN A 147 -1.35 -47.87 17.15
N THR A 148 -1.63 -46.98 18.11
CA THR A 148 -2.54 -47.22 19.24
C THR A 148 -3.33 -45.96 19.59
N SER A 149 -4.54 -46.14 20.12
CA SER A 149 -5.45 -45.05 20.54
C SER A 149 -4.81 -44.10 21.56
N LYS A 150 -4.05 -44.63 22.53
CA LYS A 150 -3.35 -43.82 23.55
C LYS A 150 -2.22 -42.96 22.96
N ARG A 151 -1.53 -43.42 21.91
CA ARG A 151 -0.50 -42.63 21.21
C ARG A 151 -1.12 -41.57 20.29
N ALA A 152 -2.26 -41.88 19.68
CA ALA A 152 -3.02 -40.93 18.87
C ALA A 152 -3.44 -39.70 19.69
N VAL A 153 -4.01 -39.91 20.90
CA VAL A 153 -4.45 -38.81 21.77
C VAL A 153 -3.29 -37.89 22.18
N LYS A 154 -2.14 -38.46 22.58
CA LYS A 154 -0.97 -37.65 22.97
C LYS A 154 -0.37 -36.86 21.80
N ALA A 155 -0.31 -37.46 20.62
CA ALA A 155 0.21 -36.81 19.42
C ALA A 155 -0.75 -35.76 18.87
N VAL A 156 -2.07 -35.96 18.98
CA VAL A 156 -3.07 -34.94 18.64
C VAL A 156 -2.94 -33.73 19.58
N ILE A 157 -2.77 -33.94 20.89
CA ILE A 157 -2.53 -32.84 21.84
C ILE A 157 -1.25 -32.06 21.47
N ALA A 158 -0.17 -32.76 21.12
CA ALA A 158 1.06 -32.12 20.66
C ALA A 158 0.88 -31.34 19.35
N CYS A 159 0.16 -31.89 18.37
CA CYS A 159 -0.15 -31.18 17.11
C CYS A 159 -1.08 -29.99 17.31
N VAL A 160 -2.03 -30.05 18.24
CA VAL A 160 -2.89 -28.90 18.59
C VAL A 160 -2.07 -27.80 19.27
N ILE A 161 -1.11 -28.16 20.12
CA ILE A 161 -0.20 -27.18 20.75
C ILE A 161 0.75 -26.57 19.72
N ILE A 162 1.33 -27.38 18.83
CA ILE A 162 2.19 -26.89 17.74
C ILE A 162 1.37 -26.05 16.75
N ALA A 163 0.16 -26.48 16.38
CA ALA A 163 -0.74 -25.69 15.56
C ALA A 163 -1.13 -24.39 16.25
N ALA A 164 -1.38 -24.37 17.57
CA ALA A 164 -1.61 -23.13 18.29
C ALA A 164 -0.37 -22.21 18.31
N LEU A 165 0.84 -22.78 18.37
CA LEU A 165 2.11 -22.04 18.33
C LEU A 165 2.50 -21.56 16.92
N VAL A 166 2.05 -22.23 15.86
CA VAL A 166 2.30 -21.88 14.44
C VAL A 166 1.18 -21.02 13.87
N ILE A 167 -0.06 -21.25 14.30
CA ILE A 167 -1.23 -20.44 13.93
C ILE A 167 -1.23 -19.15 14.74
N SER A 168 -0.65 -19.05 15.95
CA SER A 168 -0.63 -17.74 16.64
C SER A 168 0.15 -16.68 15.85
N PRO A 169 1.37 -16.92 15.32
CA PRO A 169 2.04 -15.93 14.48
C PRO A 169 1.34 -15.71 13.14
N THR A 170 0.70 -16.72 12.53
CA THR A 170 0.00 -16.54 11.24
C THR A 170 -1.41 -15.96 11.36
N ALA A 171 -2.06 -16.13 12.51
CA ALA A 171 -3.25 -15.37 12.87
C ALA A 171 -2.86 -13.91 13.14
N PHE A 172 -1.63 -13.65 13.63
CA PHE A 172 -1.07 -12.30 13.67
C PHE A 172 -0.61 -11.76 12.31
N SER A 173 -0.19 -12.60 11.36
CA SER A 173 0.12 -12.18 9.98
C SER A 173 -1.11 -12.06 9.07
N GLY A 174 -2.22 -12.71 9.43
CA GLY A 174 -3.55 -12.53 8.83
C GLY A 174 -4.40 -11.47 9.55
N ILE A 175 -3.89 -10.89 10.63
CA ILE A 175 -4.26 -9.56 11.13
C ILE A 175 -3.34 -8.55 10.40
N SER A 176 -3.39 -8.58 9.07
CA SER A 176 -3.14 -7.38 8.25
C SER A 176 -4.45 -6.66 7.94
N GLY A 177 -5.55 -7.04 8.61
CA GLY A 177 -6.61 -6.09 8.91
C GLY A 177 -6.16 -5.31 10.13
N ALA A 178 -5.58 -4.13 9.91
CA ALA A 178 -5.34 -3.09 10.90
C ALA A 178 -5.23 -3.61 12.35
N ASN A 179 -4.07 -4.20 12.70
CA ASN A 179 -3.59 -3.83 14.02
C ASN A 179 -3.52 -2.30 13.97
N ALA A 180 -4.16 -1.62 14.91
CA ALA A 180 -3.83 -0.23 15.18
C ALA A 180 -2.35 -0.22 15.60
N GLY A 181 -1.46 -0.31 14.61
CA GLY A 181 -0.05 -0.14 14.74
C GLY A 181 0.14 1.24 15.33
N THR A 182 1.12 1.36 16.20
CA THR A 182 1.53 2.71 16.62
C THR A 182 2.04 3.37 15.35
N LEU A 183 1.30 4.34 14.83
CA LEU A 183 1.79 5.16 13.72
C LEU A 183 3.06 5.89 14.21
N PRO A 184 4.01 6.20 13.31
CA PRO A 184 5.17 6.97 13.68
C PRO A 184 4.73 8.28 14.36
N GLN A 185 5.31 8.55 15.52
CA GLN A 185 4.98 9.73 16.29
C GLN A 185 5.45 10.97 15.53
N ILE A 186 4.57 11.95 15.36
CA ILE A 186 4.91 13.26 14.83
C ILE A 186 5.26 14.24 15.95
N THR A 187 6.16 15.17 15.66
CA THR A 187 6.65 16.22 16.55
C THR A 187 6.12 17.58 16.08
N LEU A 188 5.29 18.19 16.92
CA LEU A 188 4.71 19.51 16.73
C LEU A 188 5.37 20.49 17.71
N GLU A 189 5.62 21.72 17.25
CA GLU A 189 6.25 22.77 18.07
C GLU A 189 5.24 23.72 18.71
N SER A 190 4.01 23.75 18.18
CA SER A 190 2.93 24.58 18.72
C SER A 190 2.06 23.81 19.73
N GLU A 191 1.42 24.58 20.60
CA GLU A 191 0.44 24.04 21.56
C GLU A 191 -0.85 23.65 20.85
N GLU A 192 -1.54 22.64 21.38
CA GLU A 192 -2.87 22.22 20.92
C GLU A 192 -3.90 23.33 21.22
N LEU A 193 -4.71 23.72 20.23
CA LEU A 193 -5.56 24.91 20.29
C LEU A 193 -7.04 24.64 20.59
N MET A 194 -7.44 23.37 20.76
CA MET A 194 -8.80 22.97 21.10
C MET A 194 -9.11 23.03 22.60
N ASP A 195 -8.12 23.30 23.47
CA ASP A 195 -8.36 23.49 24.90
C ASP A 195 -9.39 24.61 25.18
N GLY A 196 -10.42 24.25 25.94
CA GLY A 196 -11.54 25.13 26.26
C GLY A 196 -12.54 25.38 25.12
N ALA A 197 -12.42 24.68 23.98
CA ALA A 197 -13.40 24.73 22.91
C ALA A 197 -14.75 24.14 23.34
N LYS A 198 -15.80 24.42 22.57
CA LYS A 198 -17.18 24.00 22.85
C LYS A 198 -17.88 23.59 21.58
N ILE A 199 -18.62 22.47 21.64
CA ILE A 199 -19.58 22.13 20.60
C ILE A 199 -20.78 23.06 20.72
N ILE A 200 -21.09 23.76 19.64
CA ILE A 200 -22.24 24.68 19.57
C ILE A 200 -23.35 24.15 18.67
N TYR A 201 -23.03 23.20 17.80
CA TYR A 201 -23.98 22.52 16.93
C TYR A 201 -23.45 21.15 16.53
N GLU A 202 -24.37 20.20 16.38
CA GLU A 202 -24.13 18.87 15.83
C GLU A 202 -25.36 18.48 15.01
N SER A 203 -25.15 18.03 13.77
CA SER A 203 -26.22 17.44 12.97
C SER A 203 -26.56 16.04 13.51
N LEU A 204 -27.85 15.71 13.63
CA LEU A 204 -28.29 14.42 14.14
C LEU A 204 -29.19 13.69 13.16
N LYS A 205 -28.99 12.37 13.03
CA LYS A 205 -29.99 11.48 12.45
C LYS A 205 -31.18 11.34 13.39
N LYS A 206 -32.37 11.10 12.84
CA LYS A 206 -33.61 11.06 13.63
C LYS A 206 -33.57 9.98 14.70
N GLY A 207 -33.69 10.40 15.96
CA GLY A 207 -33.73 9.50 17.12
C GLY A 207 -32.38 9.26 17.78
N GLU A 208 -31.29 9.76 17.18
CA GLU A 208 -29.96 9.74 17.76
C GLU A 208 -29.76 10.88 18.77
N LYS A 209 -28.71 10.76 19.58
CA LYS A 209 -28.35 11.76 20.59
C LYS A 209 -27.03 12.40 20.22
N ALA A 210 -26.91 13.68 20.54
CA ALA A 210 -25.66 14.41 20.45
C ALA A 210 -24.55 13.73 21.25
N ASP A 211 -23.44 13.45 20.59
CA ASP A 211 -22.22 12.90 21.17
C ASP A 211 -20.95 13.61 20.68
N ALA A 212 -21.06 14.67 19.87
CA ALA A 212 -19.91 15.42 19.38
C ALA A 212 -19.06 16.08 20.48
N ALA A 213 -19.61 16.23 21.69
CA ALA A 213 -18.84 16.68 22.86
C ALA A 213 -17.63 15.78 23.17
N ASN A 214 -17.66 14.52 22.71
CA ASN A 214 -16.57 13.56 22.85
C ASN A 214 -15.32 13.97 22.05
N LEU A 215 -15.43 14.83 21.03
CA LEU A 215 -14.26 15.38 20.31
C LEU A 215 -13.38 16.25 21.20
N LEU A 216 -13.91 16.73 22.32
CA LEU A 216 -13.26 17.68 23.23
C LEU A 216 -12.73 17.00 24.49
N THR A 217 -12.81 15.67 24.60
CA THR A 217 -12.38 14.92 25.78
C THR A 217 -11.22 14.00 25.44
N ASP A 218 -10.27 13.88 26.37
CA ASP A 218 -9.22 12.86 26.27
C ASP A 218 -9.82 11.50 26.65
N GLY A 219 -10.08 10.63 25.68
CA GLY A 219 -10.70 9.33 25.94
C GLY A 219 -10.84 8.43 24.71
N GLU A 220 -11.53 7.31 24.91
CA GLU A 220 -11.92 6.37 23.83
C GLU A 220 -13.30 6.68 23.24
N GLU A 221 -14.01 7.67 23.80
CA GLU A 221 -15.27 8.15 23.26
C GLU A 221 -15.04 8.90 21.94
N CYS A 222 -16.05 8.94 21.08
CA CYS A 222 -15.96 9.52 19.74
C CYS A 222 -17.23 10.28 19.39
N TRP A 223 -17.13 11.19 18.42
CA TRP A 223 -18.29 11.69 17.70
C TRP A 223 -18.74 10.67 16.67
N THR A 224 -20.03 10.34 16.69
CA THR A 224 -20.64 9.38 15.79
C THR A 224 -21.37 10.12 14.66
N ALA A 225 -20.62 10.58 13.66
CA ALA A 225 -21.19 11.21 12.47
C ALA A 225 -22.04 10.19 11.69
N GLN A 226 -23.25 10.57 11.32
CA GLN A 226 -24.22 9.69 10.68
C GLN A 226 -24.74 10.33 9.40
N ASP A 227 -24.94 9.53 8.37
CA ASP A 227 -25.62 9.98 7.16
C ASP A 227 -27.03 10.51 7.51
N PRO A 228 -27.30 11.82 7.32
CA PRO A 228 -28.57 12.40 7.73
C PRO A 228 -29.74 11.84 6.90
N ASP A 229 -30.88 11.56 7.55
CA ASP A 229 -32.13 11.09 6.89
C ASP A 229 -32.82 12.19 6.02
N GLY A 230 -32.07 13.13 5.45
CA GLY A 230 -32.57 14.14 4.51
C GLY A 230 -33.65 15.08 5.09
N MET A 231 -33.64 15.35 6.39
CA MET A 231 -34.55 16.32 7.03
C MET A 231 -33.76 17.16 8.05
N PRO A 232 -33.34 18.40 7.72
CA PRO A 232 -32.84 19.31 8.75
C PRO A 232 -33.90 19.50 9.85
N GLU A 233 -33.44 19.70 11.10
CA GLU A 233 -34.29 20.32 12.11
C GLU A 233 -34.92 21.61 11.57
N GLU A 234 -36.16 21.88 11.98
CA GLU A 234 -36.97 23.00 11.51
C GLU A 234 -36.19 24.33 11.65
N GLY A 235 -35.69 24.88 10.53
CA GLY A 235 -34.93 26.14 10.50
C GLY A 235 -33.50 26.07 9.93
N PHE A 236 -32.98 24.89 9.56
CA PHE A 236 -31.64 24.74 8.96
C PHE A 236 -31.70 24.42 7.46
N PRO A 237 -30.77 24.95 6.64
CA PRO A 237 -30.71 24.67 5.20
C PRO A 237 -30.40 23.19 4.91
N ASP A 238 -30.76 22.74 3.70
CA ASP A 238 -30.61 21.36 3.21
C ASP A 238 -29.19 20.82 3.48
N ILE A 239 -29.09 19.78 4.32
CA ILE A 239 -27.81 19.26 4.80
C ILE A 239 -27.48 18.01 4.01
N THR A 240 -26.50 18.08 3.11
CA THR A 240 -26.03 16.95 2.31
C THR A 240 -25.04 16.04 3.06
N GLY A 241 -24.68 16.35 4.31
CA GLY A 241 -23.69 15.62 5.10
C GLY A 241 -23.86 15.82 6.61
N SER A 242 -23.13 15.06 7.42
CA SER A 242 -23.09 15.22 8.89
C SER A 242 -22.02 16.22 9.28
N TYR A 243 -22.29 17.17 10.17
CA TYR A 243 -21.29 18.13 10.61
C TYR A 243 -21.43 18.53 12.07
N VAL A 244 -20.30 18.96 12.63
CA VAL A 244 -20.18 19.57 13.94
C VAL A 244 -19.63 20.98 13.79
N GLU A 245 -20.18 21.94 14.52
CA GLU A 245 -19.57 23.27 14.69
C GLU A 245 -18.93 23.39 16.06
N ILE A 246 -17.69 23.84 16.06
CA ILE A 246 -16.86 23.98 17.26
C ILE A 246 -16.48 25.44 17.41
N GLN A 247 -16.80 25.99 18.58
CA GLN A 247 -16.37 27.31 19.02
C GLN A 247 -15.08 27.15 19.83
N LEU A 248 -13.98 27.69 19.33
CA LEU A 248 -12.69 27.75 20.01
C LEU A 248 -12.73 28.72 21.19
N ASN A 249 -11.77 28.58 22.11
CA ASN A 249 -11.63 29.48 23.26
C ASN A 249 -11.00 30.82 22.83
N GLY A 250 -11.83 31.66 22.22
CA GLY A 250 -11.42 32.92 21.58
C GLY A 250 -10.88 32.70 20.17
N GLU A 251 -10.47 33.81 19.55
CA GLU A 251 -9.87 33.79 18.22
C GLU A 251 -8.49 33.12 18.25
N LYS A 252 -8.27 32.17 17.35
CA LYS A 252 -7.03 31.39 17.21
C LYS A 252 -6.56 31.44 15.77
N THR A 253 -5.24 31.50 15.58
CA THR A 253 -4.60 31.27 14.29
C THR A 253 -4.11 29.83 14.25
N PHE A 254 -4.32 29.11 13.14
CA PHE A 254 -3.86 27.73 12.95
C PHE A 254 -3.69 27.40 11.46
N ASN A 255 -2.81 26.45 11.14
CA ASN A 255 -2.45 26.02 9.78
C ASN A 255 -2.36 24.50 9.63
N THR A 256 -2.58 23.76 10.72
CA THR A 256 -2.51 22.29 10.73
C THR A 256 -3.67 21.73 11.55
N ALA A 257 -4.30 20.67 11.04
CA ALA A 257 -5.24 19.86 11.80
C ALA A 257 -4.83 18.39 11.78
N ILE A 258 -5.08 17.69 12.89
CA ILE A 258 -4.96 16.23 12.97
C ILE A 258 -6.34 15.69 13.31
N ILE A 259 -6.85 14.79 12.48
CA ILE A 259 -8.17 14.19 12.63
C ILE A 259 -7.98 12.68 12.70
N GLU A 260 -8.56 12.05 13.73
CA GLU A 260 -8.43 10.61 13.95
C GLU A 260 -9.80 9.95 13.80
N GLU A 261 -9.90 8.96 12.92
CA GLU A 261 -11.09 8.13 12.75
C GLU A 261 -10.87 6.74 13.34
N ILE A 262 -11.92 6.15 13.90
CA ILE A 262 -11.96 4.74 14.30
C ILE A 262 -12.58 3.94 13.15
N GLY A 263 -11.72 3.30 12.36
CA GLY A 263 -12.11 2.58 11.16
C GLY A 263 -11.72 3.35 9.90
N ASN A 264 -12.45 3.13 8.81
CA ASN A 264 -12.27 3.80 7.53
C ASN A 264 -13.65 3.96 6.87
N GLU A 265 -14.58 4.59 7.59
CA GLU A 265 -15.96 4.77 7.17
C GLU A 265 -16.16 6.10 6.42
N ALA A 266 -15.32 7.11 6.67
CA ALA A 266 -15.36 8.37 5.94
C ALA A 266 -14.88 8.17 4.50
N GLN A 267 -15.67 8.66 3.54
CA GLN A 267 -15.36 8.61 2.10
C GLN A 267 -15.26 10.01 1.48
N TYR A 268 -15.62 11.05 2.25
CA TYR A 268 -15.35 12.45 1.95
C TYR A 268 -15.60 13.29 3.20
N PHE A 269 -14.67 14.19 3.51
CA PHE A 269 -14.80 15.14 4.61
C PHE A 269 -14.25 16.51 4.25
N ARG A 270 -14.72 17.54 4.96
CA ARG A 270 -14.27 18.92 4.83
C ARG A 270 -14.03 19.55 6.20
N LEU A 271 -13.00 20.38 6.29
CA LEU A 271 -12.77 21.30 7.39
C LEU A 271 -12.98 22.73 6.90
N MET A 272 -13.78 23.50 7.63
CA MET A 272 -14.13 24.88 7.29
C MET A 272 -13.90 25.81 8.49
N ALA A 273 -13.60 27.07 8.21
CA ALA A 273 -13.55 28.15 9.20
C ALA A 273 -14.62 29.21 8.89
N LEU A 274 -15.14 29.86 9.93
CA LEU A 274 -15.99 31.03 9.77
C LEU A 274 -15.10 32.28 9.66
N ILE A 275 -15.07 32.90 8.49
CA ILE A 275 -14.28 34.10 8.19
C ILE A 275 -15.25 35.17 7.69
N ASP A 276 -15.23 36.35 8.31
CA ASP A 276 -16.13 37.47 7.95
C ASP A 276 -17.63 37.09 7.91
N GLY A 277 -18.03 36.10 8.71
CA GLY A 277 -19.41 35.60 8.76
C GLY A 277 -19.77 34.56 7.70
N GLU A 278 -18.82 34.14 6.86
CA GLU A 278 -18.99 33.12 5.83
C GLU A 278 -18.14 31.87 6.10
N TRP A 279 -18.70 30.69 5.83
CA TRP A 279 -17.98 29.43 5.97
C TRP A 279 -17.03 29.23 4.78
N THR A 280 -15.74 29.33 5.04
CA THR A 280 -14.67 29.16 4.06
C THR A 280 -14.06 27.77 4.19
N LEU A 281 -13.88 27.08 3.07
CA LEU A 281 -13.20 25.78 3.01
C LEU A 281 -11.71 25.96 3.35
N LEU A 282 -11.22 25.20 4.31
CA LEU A 282 -9.78 25.12 4.63
C LEU A 282 -9.15 23.89 3.98
N TYR A 283 -9.86 22.76 4.05
CA TYR A 283 -9.31 21.47 3.67
C TYR A 283 -10.42 20.50 3.29
N GLN A 284 -10.16 19.63 2.32
CA GLN A 284 -11.03 18.50 1.98
C GLN A 284 -10.24 17.30 1.49
N SER A 285 -10.74 16.10 1.77
CA SER A 285 -10.18 14.85 1.24
C SER A 285 -11.19 13.71 1.37
N GLU A 286 -10.99 12.63 0.63
CA GLU A 286 -11.80 11.43 0.68
C GLU A 286 -11.62 10.63 1.97
N LYS A 287 -10.43 10.64 2.57
CA LYS A 287 -10.04 9.67 3.60
C LYS A 287 -9.49 10.31 4.87
N ILE A 288 -10.03 9.90 6.01
CA ILE A 288 -9.46 10.19 7.33
C ILE A 288 -8.60 9.01 7.79
N GLN A 289 -9.15 7.79 7.81
CA GLN A 289 -8.46 6.58 8.26
C GLN A 289 -7.92 6.74 9.69
N GLN A 290 -6.93 5.96 10.11
CA GLN A 290 -6.44 6.00 11.49
C GLN A 290 -6.03 7.42 11.95
N GLN A 291 -5.36 8.19 11.08
CA GLN A 291 -4.96 9.56 11.36
C GLN A 291 -4.73 10.33 10.05
N ARG A 292 -5.46 11.42 9.86
CA ARG A 292 -5.24 12.38 8.80
C ARG A 292 -4.54 13.62 9.32
N LEU A 293 -3.36 13.88 8.77
CA LEU A 293 -2.73 15.19 8.85
C LEU A 293 -3.26 16.06 7.72
N CYS A 294 -3.77 17.24 8.07
CA CYS A 294 -4.28 18.23 7.15
C CYS A 294 -3.40 19.47 7.19
N SER A 295 -2.70 19.77 6.09
CA SER A 295 -1.88 20.96 5.92
C SER A 295 -2.60 22.02 5.07
N PHE A 296 -2.73 23.24 5.58
CA PHE A 296 -3.41 24.34 4.89
C PHE A 296 -2.83 25.70 5.27
N ASP A 297 -3.19 26.75 4.52
CA ASP A 297 -2.72 28.10 4.80
C ASP A 297 -3.29 28.60 6.14
N ALA A 298 -2.49 29.38 6.88
CA ALA A 298 -2.88 29.84 8.20
C ALA A 298 -4.16 30.67 8.15
N VAL A 299 -5.14 30.29 8.96
CA VAL A 299 -6.42 30.99 9.13
C VAL A 299 -6.56 31.47 10.56
N THR A 300 -7.25 32.59 10.76
CA THR A 300 -7.60 33.11 12.08
C THR A 300 -9.10 33.16 12.26
N THR A 301 -9.63 32.42 13.23
CA THR A 301 -11.07 32.36 13.55
C THR A 301 -11.27 31.83 14.97
N ASP A 302 -12.48 31.96 15.50
CA ASP A 302 -12.94 31.29 16.72
C ASP A 302 -13.94 30.16 16.43
N ARG A 303 -14.23 29.89 15.15
CA ARG A 303 -15.33 29.01 14.73
C ARG A 303 -14.89 28.11 13.58
N ILE A 304 -14.93 26.80 13.82
CA ILE A 304 -14.67 25.79 12.79
C ILE A 304 -15.85 24.85 12.60
N ARG A 305 -15.87 24.17 11.46
CA ARG A 305 -16.84 23.14 11.12
C ARG A 305 -16.13 21.95 10.48
N LEU A 306 -16.33 20.76 11.06
CA LEU A 306 -15.92 19.50 10.47
C LEU A 306 -17.15 18.81 9.86
N CYS A 307 -17.11 18.53 8.56
CA CYS A 307 -18.17 17.90 7.80
C CYS A 307 -17.73 16.52 7.33
N ILE A 308 -18.59 15.52 7.45
CA ILE A 308 -18.53 14.23 6.76
C ILE A 308 -19.61 14.24 5.69
N ASP A 309 -19.22 14.39 4.43
CA ASP A 309 -20.15 14.54 3.31
C ASP A 309 -20.41 13.23 2.58
N LYS A 310 -19.55 12.22 2.75
CA LYS A 310 -19.75 10.89 2.15
C LYS A 310 -19.34 9.80 3.13
N PHE A 311 -20.21 8.81 3.26
CA PHE A 311 -20.06 7.66 4.13
C PHE A 311 -19.82 6.40 3.28
N ARG A 312 -19.07 5.44 3.83
CA ARG A 312 -18.91 4.11 3.21
C ARG A 312 -20.25 3.41 3.12
N SER A 313 -21.06 3.55 4.16
CA SER A 313 -22.41 2.98 4.26
C SER A 313 -23.32 3.94 5.01
N THR A 314 -24.56 4.05 4.57
CA THR A 314 -25.61 4.83 5.26
C THR A 314 -26.05 4.19 6.59
N GLU A 315 -25.70 2.91 6.80
CA GLU A 315 -26.03 2.13 8.00
C GLU A 315 -24.92 2.13 9.05
N THR A 316 -23.68 2.45 8.63
CA THR A 316 -22.51 2.44 9.52
C THR A 316 -22.04 3.88 9.72
N PRO A 317 -22.11 4.41 10.96
CA PRO A 317 -21.66 5.77 11.21
C PRO A 317 -20.14 5.88 11.17
N VAL A 318 -19.66 7.08 10.82
CA VAL A 318 -18.26 7.46 10.94
C VAL A 318 -17.98 7.81 12.40
N LYS A 319 -16.89 7.29 12.95
CA LYS A 319 -16.48 7.52 14.33
C LYS A 319 -15.23 8.37 14.39
N ILE A 320 -15.40 9.68 14.61
CA ILE A 320 -14.27 10.60 14.76
C ILE A 320 -13.86 10.62 16.23
N ARG A 321 -12.66 10.13 16.50
CA ARG A 321 -12.08 10.09 17.85
C ARG A 321 -11.67 11.49 18.29
N SER A 322 -10.94 12.22 17.44
CA SER A 322 -10.43 13.52 17.82
C SER A 322 -10.25 14.43 16.60
N ILE A 323 -10.30 15.74 16.86
CA ILE A 323 -9.78 16.80 15.99
C ILE A 323 -8.89 17.69 16.85
N LYS A 324 -7.66 17.90 16.41
CA LYS A 324 -6.67 18.76 17.10
C LYS A 324 -6.17 19.82 16.14
N LEU A 325 -6.01 21.04 16.63
CA LEU A 325 -5.57 22.18 15.83
C LEU A 325 -4.24 22.73 16.33
N TYR A 326 -3.39 23.10 15.39
CA TYR A 326 -2.03 23.56 15.64
C TYR A 326 -1.68 24.73 14.73
N ASN A 327 -0.81 25.60 15.22
CA ASN A 327 -0.24 26.70 14.46
C ASN A 327 1.26 26.48 14.34
N GLU A 328 1.63 25.54 13.49
CA GLU A 328 3.01 25.13 13.34
C GLU A 328 3.84 26.28 12.75
N PRO A 329 4.94 26.66 13.41
CA PRO A 329 5.82 27.69 12.91
C PRO A 329 6.61 27.18 11.71
N LYS A 330 7.21 28.12 10.98
CA LYS A 330 8.28 27.80 10.05
C LYS A 330 9.50 27.27 10.82
N ARG A 331 10.14 26.24 10.28
CA ARG A 331 11.32 25.55 10.82
C ARG A 331 12.53 25.82 9.93
N ASP A 332 13.71 25.58 10.49
CA ASP A 332 14.95 25.43 9.73
C ASP A 332 15.21 23.94 9.61
N ALA A 333 15.10 23.41 8.39
CA ALA A 333 15.17 21.98 8.08
C ALA A 333 16.08 21.79 6.86
N GLY A 334 17.32 22.30 6.97
CA GLY A 334 18.29 22.34 5.88
C GLY A 334 18.83 20.98 5.41
N ASP A 335 18.47 19.89 6.08
CA ASP A 335 18.72 18.50 5.66
C ASP A 335 17.50 17.83 5.02
N PHE A 336 16.37 18.53 4.90
CA PHE A 336 15.17 18.01 4.26
C PHE A 336 15.35 17.93 2.74
N GLU A 337 14.98 16.81 2.14
CA GLU A 337 15.16 16.55 0.72
C GLU A 337 13.83 16.49 -0.03
N VAL A 338 13.78 17.11 -1.20
CA VAL A 338 12.70 16.89 -2.15
C VAL A 338 13.33 16.30 -3.41
N THR A 339 13.19 15.00 -3.53
CA THR A 339 13.79 14.22 -4.63
C THR A 339 12.77 14.03 -5.76
N ALA A 340 13.23 14.00 -7.01
CA ALA A 340 12.36 13.60 -8.12
C ALA A 340 13.09 12.73 -9.14
N TYR A 341 12.40 11.70 -9.64
CA TYR A 341 12.87 10.90 -10.76
C TYR A 341 12.60 11.64 -12.09
N GLN A 342 13.61 11.73 -12.95
CA GLN A 342 13.56 12.35 -14.27
C GLN A 342 14.07 11.37 -15.33
N ARG A 343 13.26 11.10 -16.36
CA ARG A 343 13.72 10.36 -17.54
C ARG A 343 14.23 11.32 -18.62
N LEU A 344 15.15 10.85 -19.45
CA LEU A 344 15.70 11.60 -20.58
C LEU A 344 14.96 11.37 -21.91
N ASP A 345 14.01 10.42 -21.93
CA ASP A 345 13.30 9.96 -23.14
C ASP A 345 11.79 10.21 -23.11
N GLY A 346 11.23 10.68 -22.00
CA GLY A 346 9.85 11.16 -21.90
C GLY A 346 9.80 12.67 -22.10
N ASP A 347 10.20 13.39 -21.07
CA ASP A 347 10.47 14.83 -21.13
C ASP A 347 11.92 15.05 -21.61
N VAL A 348 12.14 14.94 -22.92
CA VAL A 348 13.47 15.03 -23.53
C VAL A 348 14.06 16.43 -23.32
N PRO A 349 15.21 16.57 -22.61
CA PRO A 349 15.77 17.88 -22.27
C PRO A 349 16.06 18.79 -23.48
N THR A 350 16.65 18.26 -24.54
CA THR A 350 16.91 19.05 -25.76
C THR A 350 15.62 19.53 -26.44
N GLU A 351 14.54 18.76 -26.37
CA GLU A 351 13.23 19.17 -26.89
C GLU A 351 12.58 20.24 -26.02
N ILE A 352 12.76 20.17 -24.69
CA ILE A 352 12.31 21.21 -23.76
C ILE A 352 13.00 22.55 -24.09
N LEU A 353 14.32 22.54 -24.28
CA LEU A 353 15.08 23.74 -24.66
C LEU A 353 14.60 24.32 -26.00
N ALA A 354 14.23 23.46 -26.95
CA ALA A 354 13.74 23.88 -28.26
C ALA A 354 12.35 24.55 -28.23
N ARG A 355 11.58 24.43 -27.14
CA ARG A 355 10.24 25.05 -26.98
C ARG A 355 10.30 26.56 -26.66
N GLY A 356 11.48 27.11 -26.38
CA GLY A 356 11.71 28.53 -26.18
C GLY A 356 11.73 28.97 -24.71
N ASP A 357 12.24 30.18 -24.47
CA ASP A 357 12.64 30.63 -23.12
C ASP A 357 11.50 30.64 -22.09
N GLU A 358 10.27 30.98 -22.49
CA GLU A 358 9.12 30.99 -21.59
C GLU A 358 8.75 29.59 -21.10
N TYR A 359 8.72 28.60 -22.01
CA TYR A 359 8.46 27.22 -21.65
C TYR A 359 9.57 26.66 -20.76
N VAL A 360 10.83 26.94 -21.09
CA VAL A 360 11.99 26.50 -20.30
C VAL A 360 11.96 27.13 -18.91
N ALA A 361 11.65 28.41 -18.79
CA ALA A 361 11.55 29.09 -17.49
C ALA A 361 10.44 28.47 -16.63
N ASN A 362 9.28 28.14 -17.22
CA ASN A 362 8.22 27.46 -16.51
C ASN A 362 8.62 26.03 -16.08
N TYR A 363 9.26 25.26 -16.97
CA TYR A 363 9.74 23.92 -16.66
C TYR A 363 10.81 23.95 -15.56
N ALA A 364 11.70 24.93 -15.60
CA ALA A 364 12.78 25.07 -14.63
C ALA A 364 12.29 25.34 -13.20
N ARG A 365 11.02 25.75 -13.02
CA ARG A 365 10.41 25.91 -11.69
C ARG A 365 10.29 24.60 -10.91
N PHE A 366 10.28 23.45 -11.57
CA PHE A 366 10.40 22.16 -10.86
C PHE A 366 11.67 22.13 -9.99
N TYR A 367 12.76 22.72 -10.49
CA TYR A 367 14.04 22.77 -9.81
C TYR A 367 14.17 23.94 -8.83
N ASP A 368 13.10 24.71 -8.60
CA ASP A 368 12.97 25.56 -7.40
C ASP A 368 12.39 24.75 -6.22
N VAL A 369 11.79 23.58 -6.49
CA VAL A 369 11.18 22.71 -5.50
C VAL A 369 12.08 21.51 -5.20
N TYR A 370 12.66 20.88 -6.22
CA TYR A 370 13.45 19.66 -6.07
C TYR A 370 14.91 19.98 -5.70
N SER A 371 15.40 19.44 -4.58
CA SER A 371 16.81 19.51 -4.14
C SER A 371 17.67 18.40 -4.74
N THR A 372 17.06 17.29 -5.17
CA THR A 372 17.76 16.15 -5.79
C THR A 372 16.98 15.66 -7.02
N ILE A 373 17.67 15.54 -8.16
CA ILE A 373 17.13 14.95 -9.38
C ILE A 373 17.82 13.62 -9.65
N ILE A 374 17.05 12.54 -9.62
CA ILE A 374 17.52 11.20 -9.98
C ILE A 374 17.23 10.98 -11.46
N VAL A 375 18.27 10.94 -12.28
CA VAL A 375 18.18 10.59 -13.70
C VAL A 375 17.89 9.10 -13.81
N PHE A 376 16.67 8.78 -14.23
CA PHE A 376 16.13 7.42 -14.23
C PHE A 376 16.23 6.74 -15.59
N GLY A 377 16.61 5.46 -15.58
CA GLY A 377 16.54 4.59 -16.75
C GLY A 377 17.44 4.98 -17.92
N ALA A 378 18.48 5.77 -17.69
CA ALA A 378 19.38 6.22 -18.75
C ALA A 378 20.49 5.21 -19.12
N VAL A 379 20.76 4.24 -18.24
CA VAL A 379 21.72 3.14 -18.48
C VAL A 379 21.05 1.79 -18.29
N HIS A 380 21.54 0.76 -18.98
CA HIS A 380 21.07 -0.62 -18.86
C HIS A 380 22.23 -1.60 -18.74
N TRP A 381 21.92 -2.82 -18.30
CA TRP A 381 22.88 -3.91 -18.13
C TRP A 381 22.53 -5.09 -19.04
N ASP A 382 23.53 -5.65 -19.71
CA ASP A 382 23.38 -6.92 -20.41
C ASP A 382 23.55 -8.13 -19.47
N GLU A 383 23.25 -9.33 -19.98
CA GLU A 383 23.39 -10.60 -19.26
C GLU A 383 24.83 -10.91 -18.78
N ASN A 384 25.82 -10.17 -19.26
CA ASN A 384 27.23 -10.30 -18.91
C ASN A 384 27.72 -9.19 -17.95
N GLY A 385 26.79 -8.36 -17.43
CA GLY A 385 27.11 -7.26 -16.52
C GLY A 385 27.84 -6.10 -17.20
N ASN A 386 27.60 -5.85 -18.49
CA ASN A 386 28.11 -4.66 -19.19
C ASN A 386 27.05 -3.57 -19.27
N MET A 387 27.49 -2.33 -19.04
CA MET A 387 26.66 -1.13 -19.07
C MET A 387 26.49 -0.61 -20.50
N GLY A 388 25.28 -0.22 -20.87
CA GLY A 388 24.93 0.40 -22.15
C GLY A 388 24.00 1.61 -22.00
N PHE A 389 23.81 2.38 -23.08
CA PHE A 389 23.12 3.68 -23.12
C PHE A 389 21.85 3.69 -23.99
N GLY A 390 21.21 2.52 -24.12
CA GLY A 390 20.09 2.30 -25.03
C GLY A 390 20.43 2.54 -26.50
N ASP A 391 19.39 2.69 -27.32
CA ASP A 391 19.51 2.86 -28.78
C ASP A 391 20.18 4.18 -29.20
N GLY A 392 20.07 5.22 -28.35
CA GLY A 392 20.67 6.53 -28.57
C GLY A 392 22.18 6.59 -28.38
N GLY A 393 22.73 5.63 -27.64
CA GLY A 393 24.14 5.54 -27.33
C GLY A 393 24.65 6.65 -26.40
N GLU A 394 25.94 6.56 -26.05
CA GLU A 394 26.59 7.43 -25.08
C GLU A 394 26.59 8.92 -25.48
N GLU A 395 26.67 9.20 -26.78
CA GLU A 395 26.68 10.59 -27.29
C GLU A 395 25.33 11.28 -27.06
N GLN A 396 24.22 10.58 -27.30
CA GLN A 396 22.90 11.14 -27.02
C GLN A 396 22.69 11.35 -25.53
N PHE A 397 23.05 10.35 -24.71
CA PHE A 397 23.02 10.48 -23.25
C PHE A 397 23.76 11.73 -22.78
N ALA A 398 25.00 11.94 -23.20
CA ALA A 398 25.80 13.10 -22.81
C ALA A 398 25.13 14.43 -23.23
N ARG A 399 24.53 14.49 -24.42
CA ARG A 399 23.81 15.69 -24.89
C ARG A 399 22.58 16.00 -24.04
N GLU A 400 21.78 14.99 -23.70
CA GLU A 400 20.58 15.20 -22.87
C GLU A 400 20.94 15.57 -21.43
N ILE A 401 22.03 15.04 -20.87
CA ILE A 401 22.52 15.46 -19.55
C ILE A 401 22.94 16.93 -19.53
N GLU A 402 23.70 17.38 -20.53
CA GLU A 402 24.12 18.79 -20.60
C GLU A 402 22.91 19.72 -20.82
N ALA A 403 21.92 19.31 -21.62
CA ALA A 403 20.67 20.03 -21.76
C ALA A 403 19.87 20.08 -20.46
N LEU A 404 19.80 18.98 -19.70
CA LEU A 404 19.14 18.95 -18.38
C LEU A 404 19.82 19.91 -17.40
N LYS A 405 21.16 19.92 -17.34
CA LYS A 405 21.93 20.88 -16.53
C LYS A 405 21.65 22.33 -16.95
N GLU A 406 21.51 22.59 -18.25
CA GLU A 406 21.12 23.93 -18.74
C GLU A 406 19.74 24.31 -18.21
N ILE A 407 18.73 23.43 -18.29
CA ILE A 407 17.38 23.71 -17.79
C ILE A 407 17.41 23.97 -16.27
N ILE A 408 18.09 23.12 -15.50
CA ILE A 408 18.25 23.29 -14.04
C ILE A 408 18.88 24.66 -13.71
N SER A 409 19.84 25.12 -14.52
CA SER A 409 20.47 26.43 -14.33
C SER A 409 19.53 27.62 -14.57
N ARG A 410 18.36 27.39 -15.18
CA ARG A 410 17.34 28.43 -15.44
C ARG A 410 16.26 28.53 -14.36
N ARG A 411 16.39 27.78 -13.26
CA ARG A 411 15.51 27.89 -12.09
C ARG A 411 15.46 29.33 -11.57
N SER A 412 14.36 29.71 -10.93
CA SER A 412 14.16 31.10 -10.50
C SER A 412 15.00 31.46 -9.26
N ASN A 413 15.32 30.49 -8.41
CA ASN A 413 16.21 30.64 -7.27
C ASN A 413 17.58 29.96 -7.54
N PRO A 414 18.60 30.71 -8.00
CA PRO A 414 19.92 30.12 -8.29
C PRO A 414 20.70 29.69 -7.04
N GLU A 415 20.31 30.15 -5.84
CA GLU A 415 20.93 29.74 -4.57
C GLU A 415 20.40 28.39 -4.08
N HIS A 416 19.22 27.96 -4.55
CA HIS A 416 18.72 26.60 -4.31
C HIS A 416 19.64 25.59 -4.98
N GLU A 417 20.20 24.67 -4.20
CA GLU A 417 21.12 23.65 -4.70
C GLU A 417 20.32 22.46 -5.24
N VAL A 418 20.72 21.97 -6.42
CA VAL A 418 20.07 20.84 -7.08
C VAL A 418 21.13 19.80 -7.39
N LYS A 419 21.13 18.72 -6.62
CA LYS A 419 21.99 17.56 -6.83
C LYS A 419 21.49 16.74 -8.00
N LEU A 420 22.40 16.25 -8.82
CA LEU A 420 22.12 15.35 -9.93
C LEU A 420 22.67 13.96 -9.62
N VAL A 421 21.76 13.02 -9.39
CA VAL A 421 22.04 11.61 -9.11
C VAL A 421 21.65 10.77 -10.33
N ILE A 422 22.30 9.63 -10.55
CA ILE A 422 21.92 8.69 -11.61
C ILE A 422 21.39 7.39 -11.02
N THR A 423 20.26 6.89 -11.52
CA THR A 423 19.90 5.48 -11.28
C THR A 423 20.74 4.59 -12.17
N ALA A 424 21.74 3.94 -11.59
CA ALA A 424 22.69 3.12 -12.34
C ALA A 424 22.35 1.62 -12.32
N LEU A 425 21.31 1.22 -11.59
CA LEU A 425 20.73 -0.12 -11.61
C LEU A 425 19.22 0.03 -11.36
N ALA A 426 18.39 -0.37 -12.33
CA ALA A 426 16.93 -0.29 -12.26
C ALA A 426 16.29 -1.53 -12.90
N ASP A 427 15.33 -2.16 -12.25
CA ASP A 427 14.43 -3.12 -12.89
C ASP A 427 13.35 -2.37 -13.70
N GLY A 428 12.85 -2.94 -14.80
CA GLY A 428 11.71 -2.38 -15.54
C GLY A 428 11.94 -1.18 -16.47
N THR A 429 13.17 -0.71 -16.68
CA THR A 429 13.44 0.46 -17.56
C THR A 429 13.46 0.13 -19.07
N TRP A 430 13.62 -1.15 -19.44
CA TRP A 430 13.81 -1.57 -20.84
C TRP A 430 13.14 -2.92 -21.16
N GLY A 431 11.98 -2.89 -21.84
CA GLY A 431 11.29 -4.06 -22.41
C GLY A 431 10.24 -4.74 -21.51
N ASP A 432 9.52 -5.72 -22.08
CA ASP A 432 8.44 -6.49 -21.41
C ASP A 432 8.95 -7.59 -20.45
N GLU A 433 10.27 -7.76 -20.33
CA GLU A 433 10.90 -8.74 -19.46
C GLU A 433 11.74 -7.99 -18.41
N HIS A 434 11.35 -8.09 -17.13
CA HIS A 434 12.25 -7.76 -16.01
C HIS A 434 13.60 -8.40 -16.29
N ASN A 435 14.64 -7.59 -16.55
CA ASN A 435 15.91 -8.00 -17.18
C ASN A 435 16.78 -8.91 -16.31
N GLY A 436 16.20 -9.69 -15.40
CA GLY A 436 16.89 -10.64 -14.56
C GLY A 436 17.97 -9.95 -13.74
N VAL A 437 17.65 -8.83 -13.08
CA VAL A 437 18.56 -8.13 -12.16
C VAL A 437 19.20 -9.11 -11.19
N ASN A 438 18.37 -9.98 -10.60
CA ASN A 438 18.81 -11.09 -9.74
C ASN A 438 19.86 -12.00 -10.44
N THR A 439 19.68 -12.30 -11.72
CA THR A 439 20.56 -13.18 -12.49
C THR A 439 21.96 -12.57 -12.65
N TYR A 440 22.07 -11.36 -13.19
CA TYR A 440 23.39 -10.77 -13.43
C TYR A 440 24.03 -10.26 -12.13
N MET A 441 23.25 -9.83 -11.12
CA MET A 441 23.79 -9.45 -9.81
C MET A 441 24.40 -10.65 -9.09
N SER A 442 23.78 -11.83 -9.19
CA SER A 442 24.35 -13.06 -8.60
C SER A 442 25.75 -13.42 -9.14
N ALA A 443 26.09 -12.97 -10.36
CA ALA A 443 27.33 -13.32 -11.04
C ALA A 443 28.35 -12.17 -11.12
N TYR A 444 27.90 -10.92 -11.18
CA TYR A 444 28.73 -9.78 -11.60
C TYR A 444 28.68 -8.56 -10.67
N TRP A 445 28.04 -8.64 -9.49
CA TRP A 445 27.83 -7.48 -8.62
C TRP A 445 29.11 -6.68 -8.31
N GLU A 446 30.27 -7.32 -8.11
CA GLU A 446 31.53 -6.61 -7.85
C GLU A 446 31.95 -5.70 -9.01
N SER A 447 31.90 -6.25 -10.23
CA SER A 447 32.23 -5.51 -11.45
C SER A 447 31.18 -4.44 -11.74
N ILE A 448 29.91 -4.68 -11.40
CA ILE A 448 28.83 -3.71 -11.56
C ILE A 448 29.07 -2.52 -10.62
N ALA A 449 29.37 -2.77 -9.34
CA ALA A 449 29.69 -1.71 -8.37
C ALA A 449 30.86 -0.83 -8.84
N ASP A 450 31.95 -1.46 -9.31
CA ASP A 450 33.11 -0.73 -9.80
C ASP A 450 32.78 0.13 -11.04
N LYS A 451 32.03 -0.43 -12.00
CA LYS A 451 31.61 0.29 -13.22
C LYS A 451 30.67 1.45 -12.91
N ILE A 452 29.76 1.28 -11.94
CA ILE A 452 28.86 2.35 -11.48
C ILE A 452 29.68 3.50 -10.90
N ALA A 453 30.61 3.23 -9.98
CA ALA A 453 31.44 4.28 -9.40
C ALA A 453 32.28 5.03 -10.45
N ASP A 454 32.89 4.29 -11.39
CA ASP A 454 33.65 4.89 -12.50
C ASP A 454 32.74 5.74 -13.42
N PHE A 455 31.50 5.30 -13.62
CA PHE A 455 30.50 6.02 -14.41
C PHE A 455 30.05 7.33 -13.75
N THR A 456 29.69 7.28 -12.47
CA THR A 456 29.31 8.46 -11.66
C THR A 456 30.40 9.54 -11.75
N ALA A 457 31.67 9.15 -11.58
CA ALA A 457 32.81 10.04 -11.68
C ALA A 457 33.04 10.60 -13.09
N LYS A 458 32.84 9.78 -14.14
CA LYS A 458 33.03 10.20 -15.54
C LYS A 458 32.10 11.35 -15.93
N TYR A 459 30.86 11.33 -15.45
CA TYR A 459 29.83 12.29 -15.81
C TYR A 459 29.61 13.40 -14.78
N GLY A 460 30.30 13.32 -13.63
CA GLY A 460 30.21 14.31 -12.57
C GLY A 460 28.83 14.36 -11.95
N PHE A 461 28.22 13.19 -11.71
CA PHE A 461 27.02 13.08 -10.89
C PHE A 461 27.40 13.20 -9.42
N ASP A 462 26.53 13.82 -8.63
CA ASP A 462 26.70 14.01 -7.18
C ASP A 462 26.47 12.71 -6.40
N GLY A 463 25.99 11.66 -7.06
CA GLY A 463 25.73 10.37 -6.42
C GLY A 463 25.12 9.33 -7.35
N VAL A 464 24.70 8.22 -6.76
CA VAL A 464 24.00 7.13 -7.45
C VAL A 464 22.78 6.66 -6.66
N ASP A 465 21.72 6.32 -7.39
CA ASP A 465 20.53 5.65 -6.89
C ASP A 465 20.49 4.19 -7.35
N ILE A 466 20.16 3.28 -6.44
CA ILE A 466 20.02 1.85 -6.72
C ILE A 466 18.57 1.42 -6.57
N ASP A 467 18.00 0.96 -7.68
CA ASP A 467 16.59 0.59 -7.81
C ASP A 467 16.45 -0.89 -8.18
N TRP A 468 16.80 -1.76 -7.22
CA TRP A 468 16.67 -3.21 -7.37
C TRP A 468 15.29 -3.67 -6.88
N GLU A 469 14.36 -3.91 -7.80
CA GLU A 469 12.97 -4.35 -7.51
C GLU A 469 12.67 -5.81 -7.90
N TYR A 470 12.71 -6.80 -7.02
CA TYR A 470 13.27 -6.80 -5.67
C TYR A 470 14.13 -8.06 -5.51
N PRO A 471 15.14 -8.06 -4.62
CA PRO A 471 15.81 -9.28 -4.21
C PRO A 471 14.80 -10.32 -3.69
N GLN A 472 14.88 -11.57 -4.17
CA GLN A 472 13.83 -12.58 -3.96
C GLN A 472 14.20 -13.65 -2.93
N SER A 473 15.48 -13.74 -2.56
CA SER A 473 16.01 -14.76 -1.65
C SER A 473 17.01 -14.18 -0.66
N ALA A 474 17.31 -14.92 0.40
CA ALA A 474 18.35 -14.52 1.37
C ALA A 474 19.73 -14.33 0.72
N ALA A 475 20.03 -15.08 -0.35
CA ALA A 475 21.27 -14.92 -1.10
C ALA A 475 21.28 -13.64 -1.94
N ASP A 476 20.12 -13.23 -2.47
CA ASP A 476 20.00 -11.96 -3.20
C ASP A 476 20.17 -10.77 -2.25
N TRP A 477 19.61 -10.84 -1.04
CA TRP A 477 19.81 -9.82 -0.01
C TRP A 477 21.25 -9.75 0.49
N GLU A 478 21.91 -10.89 0.73
CA GLU A 478 23.35 -10.92 1.05
C GLU A 478 24.20 -10.35 -0.09
N CYS A 479 23.83 -10.62 -1.35
CA CYS A 479 24.46 -10.01 -2.52
C CYS A 479 24.27 -8.48 -2.50
N TYR A 480 23.06 -8.02 -2.20
CA TYR A 480 22.75 -6.59 -2.16
C TYR A 480 23.53 -5.86 -1.06
N ASP A 481 23.63 -6.43 0.14
CA ASP A 481 24.43 -5.90 1.24
C ASP A 481 25.90 -5.73 0.84
N ASN A 482 26.50 -6.77 0.26
CA ASN A 482 27.90 -6.73 -0.20
C ASN A 482 28.10 -5.73 -1.34
N PHE A 483 27.14 -5.64 -2.25
CA PHE A 483 27.15 -4.70 -3.35
C PHE A 483 27.12 -3.25 -2.88
N ILE A 484 26.19 -2.89 -1.99
CA ILE A 484 26.08 -1.54 -1.42
C ILE A 484 27.37 -1.19 -0.67
N ALA A 485 27.90 -2.09 0.16
CA ALA A 485 29.14 -1.83 0.89
C ALA A 485 30.33 -1.53 -0.04
N ARG A 486 30.49 -2.31 -1.12
CA ARG A 486 31.56 -2.07 -2.09
C ARG A 486 31.35 -0.78 -2.87
N LEU A 487 30.12 -0.51 -3.30
CA LEU A 487 29.78 0.67 -4.08
C LEU A 487 30.04 1.94 -3.27
N ASP A 488 29.55 1.99 -2.04
CA ASP A 488 29.81 3.04 -1.06
C ASP A 488 31.31 3.32 -0.89
N ASP A 489 32.10 2.28 -0.60
CA ASP A 489 33.56 2.40 -0.46
C ASP A 489 34.23 2.95 -1.73
N ARG A 490 33.74 2.59 -2.92
CA ARG A 490 34.29 3.01 -4.22
C ARG A 490 33.90 4.44 -4.60
N LEU A 491 32.67 4.85 -4.31
CA LEU A 491 32.20 6.23 -4.52
C LEU A 491 33.03 7.18 -3.67
N HIS A 492 33.12 6.93 -2.36
CA HIS A 492 33.86 7.78 -1.42
C HIS A 492 35.39 7.79 -1.63
N GLN A 493 35.96 6.77 -2.28
CA GLN A 493 37.36 6.80 -2.74
C GLN A 493 37.59 7.83 -3.86
N THR A 494 36.57 8.10 -4.67
CA THR A 494 36.66 8.98 -5.84
C THR A 494 36.17 10.38 -5.52
N ASP A 495 35.04 10.48 -4.83
CA ASP A 495 34.47 11.71 -4.32
C ASP A 495 33.94 11.49 -2.89
N PRO A 496 34.61 12.05 -1.86
CA PRO A 496 34.17 11.94 -0.47
C PRO A 496 32.81 12.58 -0.15
N ASN A 497 32.22 13.34 -1.08
CA ASN A 497 30.90 13.96 -0.90
C ASN A 497 29.81 13.27 -1.73
N ALA A 498 30.13 12.21 -2.48
CA ALA A 498 29.15 11.52 -3.29
C ALA A 498 28.07 10.86 -2.42
N ILE A 499 26.80 11.02 -2.81
CA ILE A 499 25.70 10.39 -2.08
C ILE A 499 25.32 9.02 -2.69
N LEU A 500 24.96 8.08 -1.82
CA LEU A 500 24.42 6.79 -2.19
C LEU A 500 22.96 6.66 -1.74
N THR A 501 22.07 6.48 -2.71
CA THR A 501 20.64 6.33 -2.45
C THR A 501 20.11 4.98 -2.95
N ALA A 502 18.97 4.55 -2.41
CA ALA A 502 18.30 3.36 -2.91
C ALA A 502 16.77 3.52 -2.86
N ALA A 503 16.09 3.00 -3.89
CA ALA A 503 14.65 2.86 -3.91
C ALA A 503 14.24 1.58 -3.18
N LEU A 504 13.37 1.71 -2.18
CA LEU A 504 12.93 0.59 -1.33
C LEU A 504 11.41 0.57 -1.15
N SER A 505 10.84 -0.63 -1.06
CA SER A 505 9.43 -0.84 -0.71
C SER A 505 9.32 -1.36 0.72
N SER A 506 8.35 -0.85 1.50
CA SER A 506 8.04 -1.34 2.84
C SER A 506 7.55 -2.81 2.85
N SER A 507 7.16 -3.34 1.69
CA SER A 507 6.77 -4.74 1.52
C SER A 507 7.95 -5.71 1.30
N ALA A 508 9.15 -5.18 1.02
CA ALA A 508 10.33 -5.94 0.64
C ALA A 508 11.59 -5.37 1.33
N LEU A 509 11.68 -5.54 2.66
CA LEU A 509 12.82 -5.10 3.46
C LEU A 509 13.66 -6.29 3.91
N GLY A 510 14.84 -6.47 3.32
CA GLY A 510 15.78 -7.54 3.68
C GLY A 510 17.24 -7.11 3.83
N MET A 511 17.54 -5.81 3.67
CA MET A 511 18.88 -5.27 3.92
C MET A 511 19.28 -5.39 5.39
N SER A 512 20.58 -5.56 5.64
CA SER A 512 21.10 -5.44 6.99
C SER A 512 21.04 -3.99 7.50
N ARG A 513 21.03 -3.81 8.83
CA ARG A 513 21.14 -2.49 9.44
C ARG A 513 22.44 -1.77 9.05
N GLU A 514 23.55 -2.49 8.95
CA GLU A 514 24.83 -1.91 8.52
C GLU A 514 24.72 -1.36 7.08
N THR A 515 24.01 -2.06 6.21
CA THR A 515 23.74 -1.60 4.83
C THR A 515 22.86 -0.37 4.81
N LEU A 516 21.77 -0.35 5.60
CA LEU A 516 20.90 0.82 5.73
C LEU A 516 21.65 2.05 6.26
N GLU A 517 22.61 1.86 7.17
CA GLU A 517 23.44 2.94 7.71
C GLU A 517 24.38 3.56 6.65
N ARG A 518 24.74 2.82 5.60
CA ARG A 518 25.57 3.30 4.48
C ARG A 518 24.83 4.15 3.46
N LEU A 519 23.51 4.02 3.37
CA LEU A 519 22.71 4.86 2.47
C LEU A 519 22.62 6.27 3.04
N ASP A 520 22.75 7.30 2.20
CA ASP A 520 22.50 8.69 2.58
C ASP A 520 21.01 9.02 2.51
N GLN A 521 20.32 8.47 1.51
CA GLN A 521 18.88 8.61 1.34
C GLN A 521 18.23 7.28 0.92
N ILE A 522 17.02 7.06 1.39
CA ILE A 522 16.14 5.95 1.02
C ILE A 522 14.92 6.54 0.33
N GLN A 523 14.76 6.24 -0.95
CA GLN A 523 13.59 6.64 -1.72
C GLN A 523 12.47 5.61 -1.46
N PHE A 524 11.62 5.86 -0.45
CA PHE A 524 10.55 4.93 -0.11
C PHE A 524 9.44 5.01 -1.16
N MET A 525 9.24 3.92 -1.90
CA MET A 525 8.18 3.75 -2.89
C MET A 525 6.81 3.56 -2.23
N ALA A 526 6.28 4.62 -1.62
CA ALA A 526 4.96 4.67 -0.97
C ALA A 526 3.82 4.81 -1.99
N TYR A 527 3.88 3.99 -3.05
CA TYR A 527 2.95 3.94 -4.17
C TYR A 527 2.88 2.51 -4.72
N ASP A 528 2.03 2.27 -5.74
CA ASP A 528 1.69 0.95 -6.29
C ASP A 528 1.12 -0.04 -5.26
N GLY A 529 0.68 0.49 -4.11
CA GLY A 529 -0.07 -0.26 -3.13
C GLY A 529 -1.52 -0.49 -3.57
N ASN A 530 -2.29 -1.08 -2.68
CA ASN A 530 -3.74 -1.17 -2.82
C ASN A 530 -4.37 -1.25 -1.44
N ASP A 531 -4.89 -0.14 -0.93
CA ASP A 531 -5.70 -0.21 0.28
C ASP A 531 -7.07 -0.87 0.00
N GLU A 532 -7.90 -1.03 1.03
CA GLU A 532 -9.19 -1.72 0.89
C GLU A 532 -10.17 -1.06 -0.10
N ASP A 533 -9.90 0.19 -0.52
CA ASP A 533 -10.75 0.98 -1.41
C ASP A 533 -10.14 1.25 -2.79
N GLY A 534 -8.95 0.71 -3.07
CA GLY A 534 -8.28 0.90 -4.34
C GLY A 534 -7.18 1.96 -4.35
N TYR A 535 -6.87 2.61 -3.22
CA TYR A 535 -5.87 3.69 -3.21
C TYR A 535 -4.45 3.14 -3.25
N GLN A 536 -3.68 3.66 -4.20
CA GLN A 536 -2.33 3.17 -4.47
C GLN A 536 -1.22 3.92 -3.71
N SER A 537 -1.48 5.17 -3.28
CA SER A 537 -0.48 6.05 -2.66
C SER A 537 -1.07 6.90 -1.52
N SER A 538 -1.87 6.29 -0.63
CA SER A 538 -2.54 6.99 0.48
C SER A 538 -1.56 7.48 1.55
N LEU A 539 -2.00 8.42 2.41
CA LEU A 539 -1.21 8.85 3.57
C LEU A 539 -1.03 7.68 4.56
N GLN A 540 -2.06 6.85 4.77
CA GLN A 540 -1.98 5.69 5.64
C GLN A 540 -0.89 4.71 5.17
N GLN A 541 -0.82 4.41 3.87
CA GLN A 541 0.25 3.55 3.32
C GLN A 541 1.65 4.10 3.59
N ALA A 542 1.82 5.43 3.51
CA ALA A 542 3.07 6.07 3.88
C ALA A 542 3.37 5.91 5.38
N GLN A 543 2.41 6.17 6.25
CA GLN A 543 2.56 6.06 7.71
C GLN A 543 2.90 4.62 8.15
N GLU A 544 2.16 3.63 7.65
CA GLU A 544 2.38 2.20 7.92
C GLU A 544 3.73 1.74 7.35
N GLY A 545 4.09 2.22 6.16
CA GLY A 545 5.38 1.91 5.54
C GLY A 545 6.56 2.44 6.33
N ILE A 546 6.50 3.69 6.82
CA ILE A 546 7.53 4.24 7.70
C ILE A 546 7.67 3.42 8.97
N GLN A 547 6.57 2.97 9.57
CA GLN A 547 6.64 2.07 10.73
C GLN A 547 7.35 0.76 10.39
N ALA A 548 7.10 0.18 9.20
CA ALA A 548 7.82 -1.02 8.77
C ALA A 548 9.33 -0.79 8.59
N PHE A 549 9.75 0.39 8.11
CA PHE A 549 11.17 0.77 8.07
C PHE A 549 11.79 0.88 9.46
N ILE A 550 11.09 1.52 10.41
CA ILE A 550 11.52 1.62 11.82
C ILE A 550 11.72 0.22 12.41
N ASP A 551 10.75 -0.68 12.19
CA ASP A 551 10.79 -2.04 12.71
C ASP A 551 11.95 -2.87 12.10
N ASN A 552 12.42 -2.51 10.89
CA ASN A 552 13.59 -3.08 10.23
C ASN A 552 14.91 -2.37 10.60
N GLY A 553 14.87 -1.36 11.47
CA GLY A 553 16.05 -0.67 11.98
C GLY A 553 16.60 0.43 11.07
N ALA A 554 15.82 0.91 10.11
CA ALA A 554 16.18 2.07 9.30
C ALA A 554 16.13 3.36 10.13
N ASP A 555 16.99 4.31 9.77
CA ASP A 555 16.93 5.67 10.27
C ASP A 555 15.95 6.48 9.41
N ILE A 556 14.82 6.88 10.00
CA ILE A 556 13.78 7.60 9.25
C ILE A 556 14.25 8.95 8.72
N SER A 557 15.25 9.58 9.35
CA SER A 557 15.83 10.85 8.88
C SER A 557 16.52 10.74 7.52
N LYS A 558 16.67 9.51 6.99
CA LYS A 558 17.18 9.24 5.65
C LYS A 558 16.07 8.89 4.65
N ILE A 559 14.82 8.75 5.09
CA ILE A 559 13.73 8.25 4.25
C ILE A 559 12.97 9.41 3.60
N ASN A 560 12.90 9.37 2.28
CA ASN A 560 12.07 10.24 1.47
C ASN A 560 10.77 9.53 1.10
N ILE A 561 9.62 10.06 1.54
CA ILE A 561 8.30 9.44 1.30
C ILE A 561 7.88 9.61 -0.16
N GLY A 562 7.58 8.50 -0.82
CA GLY A 562 7.14 8.47 -2.21
C GLY A 562 5.78 9.12 -2.48
N ILE A 563 5.74 9.87 -3.58
CA ILE A 563 4.59 10.57 -4.15
C ILE A 563 4.50 10.16 -5.62
N ALA A 564 3.43 9.46 -5.98
CA ALA A 564 3.17 9.07 -7.36
C ALA A 564 2.50 10.22 -8.13
N ALA A 565 3.21 10.79 -9.11
CA ALA A 565 2.64 11.70 -10.11
C ALA A 565 1.88 10.94 -11.22
N TYR A 566 1.36 9.76 -10.90
CA TYR A 566 0.58 8.90 -11.77
C TYR A 566 -0.49 8.18 -10.95
N GLY A 567 -1.42 7.53 -11.63
CA GLY A 567 -2.53 6.80 -11.03
C GLY A 567 -2.51 5.32 -11.36
N ARG A 568 -3.14 4.53 -10.49
CA ARG A 568 -3.36 3.10 -10.69
C ARG A 568 -4.86 2.80 -10.76
N PRO A 569 -5.28 1.87 -11.63
CA PRO A 569 -6.63 1.35 -11.61
C PRO A 569 -6.97 0.70 -10.26
N VAL A 570 -8.18 0.96 -9.75
CA VAL A 570 -8.71 0.36 -8.50
C VAL A 570 -8.72 -1.17 -8.56
N ASP A 571 -8.88 -1.75 -9.75
CA ASP A 571 -8.93 -3.20 -9.99
C ASP A 571 -7.54 -3.83 -10.20
N LEU A 572 -6.46 -3.06 -10.04
CA LEU A 572 -5.07 -3.47 -10.27
C LEU A 572 -4.77 -3.93 -11.69
N ALA A 573 -5.53 -3.46 -12.69
CA ALA A 573 -5.12 -3.61 -14.08
C ALA A 573 -3.68 -3.07 -14.26
N PRO A 574 -2.85 -3.70 -15.10
CA PRO A 574 -1.43 -3.38 -15.26
C PRO A 574 -1.25 -2.11 -16.11
N TYR A 575 -1.82 -1.01 -15.65
CA TYR A 575 -1.78 0.27 -16.33
C TYR A 575 -1.46 1.41 -15.35
N TRP A 576 -0.87 2.48 -15.86
CA TRP A 576 -0.38 3.64 -15.11
C TRP A 576 -0.87 4.95 -15.75
N ALA A 577 -1.95 5.48 -15.17
CA ALA A 577 -2.49 6.85 -15.26
C ALA A 577 -1.48 7.99 -15.29
N THR A 578 -1.13 8.64 -16.39
CA THR A 578 -0.35 9.88 -16.28
C THR A 578 -1.20 11.01 -15.66
N TRP A 579 -0.73 11.65 -14.57
CA TRP A 579 -1.44 12.77 -13.93
C TRP A 579 -1.55 14.01 -14.84
N ARG A 580 -0.50 14.30 -15.59
CA ARG A 580 -0.43 15.38 -16.58
C ARG A 580 -1.61 15.36 -17.54
N ASP A 581 -1.97 14.16 -18.01
CA ASP A 581 -2.96 13.93 -19.06
C ASP A 581 -4.40 13.80 -18.52
N LEU A 582 -4.59 13.86 -17.20
CA LEU A 582 -5.92 13.83 -16.58
C LEU A 582 -6.57 15.22 -16.65
N ASP A 583 -7.61 15.36 -17.45
CA ASP A 583 -8.31 16.63 -17.70
C ASP A 583 -9.10 17.12 -16.47
N GLU A 584 -9.73 16.20 -15.73
CA GLU A 584 -10.53 16.53 -14.53
C GLU A 584 -9.70 16.70 -13.26
N ALA A 585 -8.37 16.53 -13.36
CA ALA A 585 -7.45 16.64 -12.24
C ALA A 585 -7.64 17.96 -11.51
N ASN A 586 -7.77 17.87 -10.18
CA ASN A 586 -7.84 19.03 -9.32
C ASN A 586 -6.93 18.88 -8.10
N TYR A 587 -6.81 19.96 -7.33
CA TYR A 587 -5.91 20.05 -6.18
C TYR A 587 -6.21 19.00 -5.09
N TRP A 588 -7.46 18.55 -4.95
CA TRP A 588 -7.92 17.79 -3.79
C TRP A 588 -8.10 16.30 -4.05
N ASP A 589 -8.77 15.95 -5.14
CA ASP A 589 -9.29 14.59 -5.34
C ASP A 589 -8.18 13.62 -5.75
N ASN A 590 -8.17 12.48 -5.07
CA ASN A 590 -7.28 11.34 -5.25
C ASN A 590 -7.96 10.20 -6.01
N LYS A 591 -9.29 10.16 -6.14
CA LYS A 591 -10.01 9.12 -6.88
C LYS A 591 -10.86 9.68 -8.01
N TYR A 592 -10.71 9.09 -9.19
CA TYR A 592 -11.41 9.48 -10.41
C TYR A 592 -12.11 8.27 -11.03
N TYR A 593 -13.31 8.48 -11.56
CA TYR A 593 -14.17 7.40 -12.06
C TYR A 593 -14.11 7.20 -13.58
N ASN A 594 -13.53 8.15 -14.31
CA ASN A 594 -13.48 8.16 -15.77
C ASN A 594 -12.05 8.42 -16.28
N VAL A 595 -11.09 7.61 -15.83
CA VAL A 595 -9.70 7.73 -16.28
C VAL A 595 -9.57 7.04 -17.64
N HIS A 596 -9.36 7.84 -18.69
CA HIS A 596 -9.24 7.37 -20.06
C HIS A 596 -7.83 6.87 -20.36
N ASP A 597 -7.71 5.64 -20.86
CA ASP A 597 -6.46 5.13 -21.41
C ASP A 597 -6.66 3.98 -22.40
N LEU A 598 -5.86 3.96 -23.49
CA LEU A 598 -5.82 2.89 -24.50
C LEU A 598 -7.22 2.38 -24.91
N ASP A 599 -8.11 3.32 -25.25
CA ASP A 599 -9.52 3.11 -25.63
C ASP A 599 -10.42 2.49 -24.53
N GLN A 600 -9.97 2.48 -23.28
CA GLN A 600 -10.70 2.03 -22.10
C GLN A 600 -10.93 3.17 -21.09
N VAL A 601 -11.83 2.92 -20.15
CA VAL A 601 -12.16 3.83 -19.05
C VAL A 601 -12.05 3.06 -17.75
N TYR A 602 -11.26 3.56 -16.82
CA TYR A 602 -11.00 2.95 -15.52
C TYR A 602 -11.45 3.86 -14.38
N GLU A 603 -11.74 3.26 -13.23
CA GLU A 603 -11.63 3.97 -11.96
C GLU A 603 -10.17 3.96 -11.54
N GLY A 604 -9.58 5.14 -11.30
CA GLY A 604 -8.17 5.28 -10.94
C GLY A 604 -7.95 6.09 -9.68
N THR A 605 -6.89 5.76 -8.95
CA THR A 605 -6.46 6.51 -7.77
C THR A 605 -5.07 7.11 -7.98
N PHE A 606 -4.87 8.34 -7.50
CA PHE A 606 -3.70 9.19 -7.70
C PHE A 606 -3.27 9.79 -6.36
N CYS A 607 -2.10 10.43 -6.33
CA CYS A 607 -1.73 11.35 -5.26
C CYS A 607 -1.99 12.79 -5.71
N SER A 608 -3.03 13.41 -5.15
CA SER A 608 -3.36 14.81 -5.48
C SER A 608 -2.31 15.79 -4.93
N PRO A 609 -2.25 17.03 -5.43
CA PRO A 609 -1.38 18.07 -4.88
C PRO A 609 -1.60 18.30 -3.38
N ALA A 610 -2.84 18.28 -2.90
CA ALA A 610 -3.14 18.37 -1.47
C ALA A 610 -2.50 17.22 -0.69
N LEU A 611 -2.64 15.98 -1.16
CA LEU A 611 -2.04 14.81 -0.51
C LEU A 611 -0.51 14.82 -0.58
N ALA A 612 0.08 15.32 -1.66
CA ALA A 612 1.52 15.52 -1.79
C ALA A 612 2.04 16.54 -0.76
N GLY A 613 1.31 17.64 -0.57
CA GLY A 613 1.59 18.62 0.48
C GLY A 613 1.43 18.05 1.90
N ASP A 614 0.41 17.21 2.12
CA ASP A 614 0.22 16.53 3.41
C ASP A 614 1.34 15.52 3.70
N LYS A 615 1.78 14.74 2.71
CA LYS A 615 2.93 13.83 2.83
C LYS A 615 4.22 14.60 3.12
N THR A 616 4.40 15.77 2.52
CA THR A 616 5.54 16.66 2.79
C THR A 616 5.53 17.19 4.22
N ALA A 617 4.38 17.68 4.70
CA ALA A 617 4.23 18.12 6.08
C ALA A 617 4.39 16.96 7.07
N TYR A 618 3.86 15.77 6.74
CA TYR A 618 4.01 14.57 7.53
C TYR A 618 5.48 14.14 7.62
N ALA A 619 6.22 14.13 6.51
CA ALA A 619 7.65 13.84 6.50
C ALA A 619 8.41 14.77 7.45
N LEU A 620 8.16 16.08 7.37
CA LEU A 620 8.78 17.08 8.24
C LEU A 620 8.47 16.82 9.72
N PHE A 621 7.20 16.56 10.06
CA PHE A 621 6.81 16.40 11.45
C PHE A 621 7.17 15.02 12.03
N ALA A 622 7.23 13.97 11.21
CA ALA A 622 7.69 12.65 11.63
C ALA A 622 9.22 12.59 11.79
N GLY A 623 9.96 13.59 11.28
CA GLY A 623 11.42 13.58 11.27
C GLY A 623 11.98 12.67 10.17
N CYS A 624 11.23 12.49 9.08
CA CYS A 624 11.72 11.82 7.88
C CYS A 624 12.71 12.71 7.12
N GLY A 625 13.56 12.10 6.30
CA GLY A 625 14.52 12.82 5.45
C GLY A 625 13.88 13.71 4.41
N GLY A 626 12.67 13.38 3.94
CA GLY A 626 12.06 14.18 2.89
C GLY A 626 10.87 13.53 2.18
N VAL A 627 10.67 13.94 0.93
CA VAL A 627 9.73 13.32 -0.01
C VAL A 627 10.39 13.05 -1.36
N MET A 628 9.83 12.11 -2.11
CA MET A 628 10.30 11.73 -3.43
C MET A 628 9.15 11.66 -4.43
N VAL A 629 9.31 12.25 -5.61
CA VAL A 629 8.31 12.23 -6.69
C VAL A 629 8.70 11.24 -7.78
N PHE A 630 7.82 10.29 -8.05
CA PHE A 630 7.88 9.41 -9.21
C PHE A 630 6.71 9.71 -10.16
N ARG A 631 6.90 10.42 -11.27
CA ARG A 631 8.12 11.07 -11.75
C ARG A 631 7.76 12.38 -12.45
N VAL A 632 8.73 13.29 -12.65
CA VAL A 632 8.49 14.65 -13.19
C VAL A 632 7.72 14.64 -14.50
N GLY A 633 8.06 13.72 -15.41
CA GLY A 633 7.40 13.58 -16.72
C GLY A 633 5.92 13.21 -16.66
N CYS A 634 5.42 12.77 -15.51
CA CYS A 634 4.01 12.44 -15.31
C CYS A 634 3.23 13.56 -14.61
N ASP A 635 3.91 14.56 -14.03
CA ASP A 635 3.27 15.68 -13.34
C ASP A 635 2.86 16.79 -14.32
N LYS A 636 1.84 17.57 -13.97
CA LYS A 636 1.51 18.82 -14.67
C LYS A 636 2.64 19.82 -14.51
N THR A 637 2.79 20.71 -15.49
CA THR A 637 3.78 21.79 -15.44
C THR A 637 3.43 22.79 -14.33
N MET A 638 4.44 23.47 -13.78
CA MET A 638 4.30 24.31 -12.58
C MET A 638 3.36 25.53 -12.72
N ASP A 639 2.97 25.92 -13.95
CA ASP A 639 1.95 26.94 -14.21
C ASP A 639 0.51 26.43 -13.98
N ASP A 640 0.33 25.12 -13.90
CA ASP A 640 -0.92 24.50 -13.45
C ASP A 640 -0.90 24.37 -11.91
N PRO A 641 -1.87 24.98 -11.19
CA PRO A 641 -1.96 24.86 -9.74
C PRO A 641 -2.22 23.42 -9.26
N ASN A 642 -2.62 22.52 -10.16
CA ASN A 642 -2.83 21.11 -9.87
C ASN A 642 -1.58 20.25 -10.12
N SER A 643 -0.41 20.84 -10.33
CA SER A 643 0.85 20.11 -10.27
C SER A 643 1.08 19.56 -8.86
N VAL A 644 1.54 18.32 -8.78
CA VAL A 644 1.96 17.67 -7.53
C VAL A 644 3.11 18.45 -6.89
N ALA A 645 4.05 18.95 -7.68
CA ALA A 645 5.13 19.80 -7.22
C ALA A 645 4.64 21.13 -6.60
N CYS A 646 3.57 21.74 -7.13
CA CYS A 646 2.94 22.90 -6.49
C CYS A 646 2.35 22.56 -5.10
N GLY A 647 1.83 21.34 -4.93
CA GLY A 647 1.38 20.83 -3.62
C GLY A 647 2.51 20.74 -2.59
N ILE A 648 3.68 20.26 -3.02
CA ILE A 648 4.90 20.21 -2.21
C ILE A 648 5.39 21.64 -1.90
N GLU A 649 5.50 22.51 -2.92
CA GLU A 649 5.89 23.92 -2.79
C GLU A 649 5.02 24.66 -1.76
N ASN A 650 3.71 24.41 -1.76
CA ASN A 650 2.80 24.99 -0.77
C ASN A 650 3.15 24.55 0.66
N ALA A 651 3.46 23.27 0.89
CA ALA A 651 3.86 22.78 2.21
C ALA A 651 5.23 23.36 2.64
N LEU A 652 6.18 23.45 1.72
CA LEU A 652 7.48 24.09 1.97
C LEU A 652 7.29 25.54 2.39
N ASN A 653 6.49 26.31 1.64
CA ASN A 653 6.20 27.70 1.95
C ASN A 653 5.51 27.91 3.30
N ARG A 654 4.70 26.95 3.76
CA ARG A 654 4.03 26.99 5.06
C ARG A 654 5.00 26.76 6.22
N TYR A 655 5.86 25.75 6.12
CA TYR A 655 6.60 25.23 7.27
C TYR A 655 8.12 25.44 7.22
N PHE A 656 8.67 26.04 6.17
CA PHE A 656 10.10 26.29 6.05
C PHE A 656 10.39 27.79 6.09
N THR A 657 11.45 28.16 6.80
CA THR A 657 11.89 29.57 6.91
C THR A 657 12.44 30.05 5.58
N GLU A 658 13.29 29.24 4.98
CA GLU A 658 13.87 29.38 3.65
C GLU A 658 13.86 27.97 3.02
N TRP A 659 13.59 27.92 1.71
CA TRP A 659 13.74 26.74 0.86
C TRP A 659 14.58 27.15 -0.35
#